data_AF-A0A8S1UH84-F1
#
_entry.id   AF-A0A8S1UH84-F1
#
_cell.length_a   1.000
_cell.length_b   1.000
_cell.length_c   1.000
_cell.angle_alpha   90.00
_cell.angle_beta   90.00
_cell.angle_gamma   90.00
#
_symmetry.space_group_name_H-M   'P 1'
#
loop_
_entity.id
_entity.type
_entity.pdbx_description
1 polymer ?
#
loop_
_entity_poly.entity_id
_entity_poly.type
_entity_poly.pdbx_seq_one_letter_code
_entity_poly.pdbx_strand_id
1 'polypeptide(L)'
;MSKSQPIFIYGIPIKDDRGKLKNCQLCGAKFTMSVKEHQCKRCKRAVCDKCAPNKAQVQKADGLSKKSHRLCNFCKDESDSLKRFLEQYKISFNKDSFSQQWLQSFGTDTAKAKNDFLNALDDAKLSKDTNAYDIFKAKLEVVINDIDGFVNYSIKDFMVAALKNVESFRQKEVVKTSILRVAGTLLLLYPQIGYSHEVVLITYFLLCFASEASAYILLTAIYAHILPSQLYPKANTKYDLVNENAIVVGILRDALQVDSNDMSVIKSFLSQKLRCYLVTLSINLFLFETTFFIISSVLMSGSNGYMDLLAQMAVLCQLSNQEMQKNKFNHEETELFMLRSLRTNQLSVLYKQTQNCDFESYKKVYITTRSDSIKVDNLNLSARQSMIKPDMQKVSEINQKLQEQVDRRDLENKKLNEEIIQLRDKVKQLQKENSILLSQQQNNDSEMYKIKLHEMRIDNSDLKSQIEQLKNEISKYKLQIEGGAKEKATKQKTETVDSDYENDLQEISQFKQKYEQQIRNLKKQAEEKKQQNQPNQIQIDELKENYENKIKLLQKQVIQLQSQDNTEEIRDLKIQNQQLQKKLEKMKDERNKSELIQQKNDEIELITELNEELTKENQRLAKQLRDLKSQSGASSAQQIKVLEEQNKLLELKLEQYQILIQELVNIIDKVKYQKQKQLEFSDMKFKQKEDLEDVKMVAEIRTVQTQLLKGMLKENQAQISDLISNITQMRQVLEKSKSLKL
;
A
#
# COMPACT_ATOMS: atom_id res chain seq x y z
N MET A 1 20.24 -17.33 -11.10
CA MET A 1 19.49 -17.15 -9.83
C MET A 1 20.03 -15.92 -9.12
N SER A 2 19.18 -14.97 -8.73
CA SER A 2 19.59 -13.91 -7.80
C SER A 2 19.83 -14.50 -6.41
N LYS A 3 20.84 -14.00 -5.69
CA LYS A 3 21.00 -14.31 -4.26
C LYS A 3 19.86 -13.60 -3.53
N SER A 4 18.98 -14.36 -2.88
CA SER A 4 17.96 -13.78 -1.99
C SER A 4 18.64 -13.00 -0.88
N GLN A 5 18.18 -11.78 -0.61
CA GLN A 5 18.66 -10.99 0.52
C GLN A 5 18.33 -11.73 1.83
N PRO A 6 19.18 -11.62 2.87
CA PRO A 6 18.91 -12.24 4.16
C PRO A 6 17.67 -11.61 4.80
N ILE A 7 16.73 -12.46 5.20
CA ILE A 7 15.48 -12.03 5.86
C ILE A 7 15.80 -11.69 7.32
N PHE A 8 15.53 -10.46 7.72
CA PHE A 8 15.86 -9.91 9.03
C PHE A 8 14.74 -9.99 10.05
N ILE A 9 13.48 -9.99 9.61
CA ILE A 9 12.29 -10.08 10.48
C ILE A 9 11.78 -11.52 10.49
N TYR A 10 11.66 -12.10 11.69
CA TYR A 10 11.00 -13.39 11.85
C TYR A 10 9.51 -13.28 11.48
N GLY A 11 9.07 -14.09 10.51
CA GLY A 11 7.70 -14.11 10.00
C GLY A 11 7.25 -15.54 9.67
N ILE A 12 6.00 -15.84 9.99
CA ILE A 12 5.44 -17.20 9.85
C ILE A 12 5.20 -17.51 8.35
N PRO A 13 5.78 -18.59 7.79
CA PRO A 13 5.76 -18.83 6.35
C PRO A 13 4.37 -19.28 5.86
N ILE A 14 3.71 -18.44 5.03
CA ILE A 14 2.37 -18.72 4.50
C ILE A 14 2.43 -19.22 3.05
N LYS A 15 2.44 -20.55 2.89
CA LYS A 15 2.50 -21.27 1.61
C LYS A 15 1.22 -21.03 0.76
N ASP A 16 1.37 -20.92 -0.57
CA ASP A 16 0.27 -20.71 -1.54
C ASP A 16 -0.13 -22.07 -2.16
N ASP A 17 -0.66 -22.98 -1.32
CA ASP A 17 -0.92 -24.40 -1.66
C ASP A 17 -2.24 -24.65 -2.40
N ARG A 18 -2.59 -23.78 -3.35
CA ARG A 18 -3.82 -23.88 -4.13
C ARG A 18 -3.87 -25.20 -4.92
N GLY A 19 -4.99 -25.92 -4.83
CA GLY A 19 -5.23 -27.19 -5.52
C GLY A 19 -4.67 -28.43 -4.82
N LYS A 20 -3.95 -28.29 -3.69
CA LYS A 20 -3.34 -29.42 -2.97
C LYS A 20 -4.20 -29.95 -1.83
N LEU A 21 -5.11 -29.14 -1.28
CA LEU A 21 -5.87 -29.45 -0.09
C LEU A 21 -7.19 -30.14 -0.46
N LYS A 22 -7.55 -31.20 0.28
CA LYS A 22 -8.75 -32.03 -0.03
C LYS A 22 -10.05 -31.48 0.60
N ASN A 23 -9.94 -30.58 1.58
CA ASN A 23 -11.05 -30.10 2.40
C ASN A 23 -10.92 -28.59 2.70
N CYS A 24 -12.05 -27.91 2.84
CA CYS A 24 -12.13 -26.52 3.29
C CYS A 24 -11.56 -26.38 4.71
N GLN A 25 -10.54 -25.53 4.89
CA GLN A 25 -9.84 -25.33 6.17
C GLN A 25 -10.66 -24.56 7.22
N LEU A 26 -11.92 -24.22 6.94
CA LEU A 26 -12.82 -23.56 7.89
C LEU A 26 -14.03 -24.41 8.30
N CYS A 27 -14.60 -25.21 7.40
CA CYS A 27 -15.81 -26.01 7.69
C CYS A 27 -15.64 -27.51 7.44
N GLY A 28 -14.42 -27.98 7.14
CA GLY A 28 -14.12 -29.39 6.90
C GLY A 28 -14.69 -29.97 5.60
N ALA A 29 -15.58 -29.27 4.89
CA ALA A 29 -16.24 -29.75 3.68
C ALA A 29 -15.22 -30.19 2.61
N LYS A 30 -15.31 -31.46 2.17
CA LYS A 30 -14.47 -32.03 1.13
C LYS A 30 -14.70 -31.32 -0.21
N PHE A 31 -13.63 -30.97 -0.92
CA PHE A 31 -13.74 -30.36 -2.24
C PHE A 31 -14.12 -31.42 -3.29
N THR A 32 -14.98 -31.02 -4.24
CA THR A 32 -15.54 -31.84 -5.31
C THR A 32 -15.81 -30.97 -6.54
N MET A 33 -16.28 -31.56 -7.65
CA MET A 33 -16.70 -30.78 -8.83
C MET A 33 -17.79 -29.74 -8.50
N SER A 34 -18.68 -30.05 -7.54
CA SER A 34 -19.73 -29.16 -7.05
C SER A 34 -19.24 -28.20 -5.95
N VAL A 35 -18.30 -28.63 -5.11
CA VAL A 35 -17.72 -27.85 -4.01
C VAL A 35 -16.28 -27.47 -4.38
N LYS A 36 -16.13 -26.41 -5.18
CA LYS A 36 -14.84 -25.99 -5.72
C LYS A 36 -13.93 -25.38 -4.64
N GLU A 37 -12.63 -25.61 -4.76
CA GLU A 37 -11.61 -24.93 -3.95
C GLU A 37 -11.43 -23.47 -4.43
N HIS A 38 -11.51 -22.55 -3.48
CA HIS A 38 -11.03 -21.18 -3.63
C HIS A 38 -9.96 -20.90 -2.58
N GLN A 39 -9.16 -19.86 -2.81
CA GLN A 39 -8.17 -19.40 -1.84
C GLN A 39 -8.55 -18.01 -1.32
N CYS A 40 -8.50 -17.81 -0.01
CA CYS A 40 -8.55 -16.47 0.56
C CYS A 40 -7.22 -15.76 0.26
N LYS A 41 -7.22 -14.69 -0.57
CA LYS A 41 -5.93 -14.13 -1.03
C LYS A 41 -5.14 -13.37 0.07
N ARG A 42 -5.78 -13.11 1.21
CA ARG A 42 -5.19 -12.58 2.44
C ARG A 42 -4.43 -13.67 3.22
N CYS A 43 -5.11 -14.52 4.00
CA CYS A 43 -4.47 -15.56 4.83
C CYS A 43 -4.03 -16.85 4.09
N LYS A 44 -4.24 -16.93 2.77
CA LYS A 44 -3.97 -18.09 1.88
C LYS A 44 -4.72 -19.40 2.18
N ARG A 45 -5.64 -19.42 3.16
CA ARG A 45 -6.45 -20.62 3.45
C ARG A 45 -7.24 -21.10 2.21
N ALA A 46 -7.30 -22.41 2.01
CA ALA A 46 -8.21 -23.06 1.07
C ALA A 46 -9.63 -23.15 1.66
N VAL A 47 -10.62 -22.69 0.90
CA VAL A 47 -11.99 -22.43 1.36
C VAL A 47 -13.02 -22.70 0.25
N CYS A 48 -14.20 -23.20 0.63
CA CYS A 48 -15.34 -23.31 -0.29
C CYS A 48 -16.08 -21.96 -0.43
N ASP A 49 -16.94 -21.80 -1.45
CA ASP A 49 -17.71 -20.57 -1.69
C ASP A 49 -18.48 -20.08 -0.46
N LYS A 50 -19.14 -20.99 0.29
CA LYS A 50 -19.91 -20.66 1.50
C LYS A 50 -19.06 -20.03 2.62
N CYS A 51 -17.78 -20.39 2.69
CA CYS A 51 -16.84 -19.88 3.69
C CYS A 51 -16.08 -18.63 3.21
N ALA A 52 -16.31 -18.19 1.97
CA ALA A 52 -15.64 -17.06 1.35
C ALA A 52 -16.50 -16.35 0.28
N PRO A 53 -17.74 -15.92 0.57
CA PRO A 53 -18.57 -15.16 -0.37
C PRO A 53 -18.04 -13.74 -0.59
N ASN A 54 -17.35 -13.19 0.43
CA ASN A 54 -16.86 -11.82 0.46
C ASN A 54 -15.70 -11.57 -0.51
N LYS A 55 -15.64 -10.36 -1.07
CA LYS A 55 -14.48 -9.85 -1.82
C LYS A 55 -14.11 -8.46 -1.30
N ALA A 56 -12.82 -8.20 -1.11
CA ALA A 56 -12.31 -6.87 -0.78
C ALA A 56 -10.93 -6.64 -1.42
N GLN A 57 -10.50 -5.39 -1.54
CA GLN A 57 -9.08 -5.10 -1.80
C GLN A 57 -8.22 -5.64 -0.64
N VAL A 58 -7.01 -6.10 -0.95
CA VAL A 58 -6.07 -6.65 0.03
C VAL A 58 -4.71 -5.97 -0.10
N GLN A 59 -4.01 -5.76 1.01
CA GLN A 59 -2.65 -5.28 0.97
C GLN A 59 -1.71 -6.37 0.43
N LYS A 60 -0.70 -5.94 -0.32
CA LYS A 60 0.38 -6.77 -0.86
C LYS A 60 1.74 -6.12 -0.58
N ALA A 61 2.82 -6.66 -1.15
CA ALA A 61 4.11 -5.97 -1.26
C ALA A 61 4.01 -4.71 -2.14
N ASP A 62 3.32 -4.79 -3.29
CA ASP A 62 3.02 -3.67 -4.22
C ASP A 62 1.92 -2.70 -3.72
N GLY A 63 1.73 -2.58 -2.40
CA GLY A 63 0.68 -1.75 -1.79
C GLY A 63 -0.73 -2.36 -1.86
N LEU A 64 -1.76 -1.51 -1.84
CA LEU A 64 -3.17 -1.93 -1.85
C LEU A 64 -3.59 -2.43 -3.24
N SER A 65 -4.10 -3.66 -3.33
CA SER A 65 -4.44 -4.22 -4.63
C SER A 65 -5.65 -3.54 -5.27
N LYS A 66 -5.44 -2.98 -6.48
CA LYS A 66 -6.47 -2.31 -7.29
C LYS A 66 -7.74 -3.15 -7.52
N LYS A 67 -7.61 -4.48 -7.62
CA LYS A 67 -8.74 -5.41 -7.81
C LYS A 67 -9.24 -5.95 -6.45
N SER A 68 -10.55 -6.19 -6.35
CA SER A 68 -11.16 -6.86 -5.20
C SER A 68 -10.94 -8.38 -5.28
N HIS A 69 -10.40 -8.99 -4.22
CA HIS A 69 -10.04 -10.41 -4.13
C HIS A 69 -10.92 -11.14 -3.11
N ARG A 70 -11.11 -12.45 -3.29
CA ARG A 70 -11.94 -13.26 -2.38
C ARG A 70 -11.31 -13.35 -0.98
N LEU A 71 -12.11 -13.08 0.04
CA LEU A 71 -11.79 -13.24 1.45
C LEU A 71 -12.65 -14.33 2.08
N CYS A 72 -12.07 -15.15 2.96
CA CYS A 72 -12.86 -15.99 3.85
C CYS A 72 -13.49 -15.16 4.97
N ASN A 73 -14.57 -15.65 5.58
CA ASN A 73 -15.33 -14.92 6.60
C ASN A 73 -14.42 -14.37 7.71
N PHE A 74 -13.65 -15.24 8.37
CA PHE A 74 -12.67 -14.84 9.39
C PHE A 74 -11.65 -13.77 8.97
N CYS A 75 -11.36 -13.60 7.67
CA CYS A 75 -10.51 -12.52 7.17
C CYS A 75 -11.28 -11.24 6.80
N LYS A 76 -12.59 -11.31 6.55
CA LYS A 76 -13.47 -10.16 6.39
C LYS A 76 -13.86 -9.60 7.76
N ASP A 77 -14.32 -10.46 8.67
CA ASP A 77 -14.82 -10.13 10.00
C ASP A 77 -13.74 -9.39 10.82
N GLU A 78 -12.51 -9.91 10.83
CA GLU A 78 -11.37 -9.25 11.48
C GLU A 78 -11.00 -7.92 10.80
N SER A 79 -11.12 -7.80 9.47
CA SER A 79 -10.75 -6.56 8.77
C SER A 79 -11.81 -5.46 8.92
N ASP A 80 -13.06 -5.84 9.18
CA ASP A 80 -14.12 -4.91 9.60
C ASP A 80 -13.98 -4.55 11.09
N SER A 81 -13.52 -5.49 11.93
CA SER A 81 -13.17 -5.22 13.33
C SER A 81 -12.02 -4.23 13.45
N LEU A 82 -10.93 -4.47 12.70
CA LEU A 82 -9.76 -3.61 12.60
C LEU A 82 -10.10 -2.18 12.18
N LYS A 83 -10.96 -1.99 11.17
CA LYS A 83 -11.44 -0.66 10.75
C LYS A 83 -12.20 0.05 11.88
N ARG A 84 -13.19 -0.63 12.48
CA ARG A 84 -13.97 -0.09 13.60
C ARG A 84 -13.08 0.30 14.77
N PHE A 85 -12.09 -0.53 15.11
CA PHE A 85 -11.11 -0.23 16.16
C PHE A 85 -10.30 1.05 15.85
N LEU A 86 -9.73 1.16 14.65
CA LEU A 86 -8.96 2.32 14.21
C LEU A 86 -9.80 3.61 14.19
N GLU A 87 -11.08 3.52 13.84
CA GLU A 87 -12.02 4.64 13.80
C GLU A 87 -12.52 5.04 15.20
N GLN A 88 -12.93 4.08 16.02
CA GLN A 88 -13.41 4.27 17.39
C GLN A 88 -12.35 4.92 18.29
N TYR A 89 -11.12 4.42 18.25
CA TYR A 89 -10.01 4.92 19.07
C TYR A 89 -9.16 5.99 18.36
N LYS A 90 -9.58 6.45 17.17
CA LYS A 90 -8.94 7.50 16.35
C LYS A 90 -7.43 7.27 16.11
N ILE A 91 -7.05 6.00 15.97
CA ILE A 91 -5.66 5.55 15.85
C ILE A 91 -5.02 6.11 14.59
N SER A 92 -3.82 6.68 14.72
CA SER A 92 -2.97 7.05 13.59
C SER A 92 -1.51 7.15 14.00
N PHE A 93 -0.62 6.87 13.06
CA PHE A 93 0.84 6.89 13.27
C PHE A 93 1.35 8.23 13.83
N ASN A 94 2.29 8.16 14.78
CA ASN A 94 2.92 9.28 15.48
C ASN A 94 1.92 10.20 16.19
N LYS A 95 0.86 9.63 16.79
CA LYS A 95 -0.08 10.33 17.67
C LYS A 95 -0.47 9.48 18.87
N ASP A 96 -0.67 10.13 20.00
CA ASP A 96 -1.05 9.46 21.24
C ASP A 96 -2.50 8.99 21.24
N SER A 97 -2.69 7.77 21.75
CA SER A 97 -3.99 7.10 21.88
C SER A 97 -3.98 6.19 23.12
N PHE A 98 -3.79 4.88 22.96
CA PHE A 98 -3.58 3.94 24.07
C PHE A 98 -2.28 4.22 24.86
N SER A 99 -1.31 4.91 24.24
CA SER A 99 -0.07 5.34 24.89
C SER A 99 -0.29 6.09 26.22
N GLN A 100 -1.35 6.88 26.36
CA GLN A 100 -1.64 7.60 27.61
C GLN A 100 -1.90 6.62 28.78
N GLN A 101 -2.66 5.55 28.54
CA GLN A 101 -2.95 4.53 29.56
C GLN A 101 -1.69 3.71 29.89
N TRP A 102 -0.91 3.36 28.86
CA TRP A 102 0.35 2.64 29.03
C TRP A 102 1.40 3.47 29.80
N LEU A 103 1.51 4.78 29.56
CA LEU A 103 2.40 5.66 30.32
C LEU A 103 1.99 5.79 31.81
N GLN A 104 0.68 5.78 32.09
CA GLN A 104 0.16 5.87 33.46
C GLN A 104 0.56 4.66 34.33
N SER A 105 0.70 3.46 33.74
CA SER A 105 1.19 2.27 34.45
C SER A 105 2.66 2.40 34.93
N PHE A 106 3.46 3.22 34.23
CA PHE A 106 4.83 3.58 34.63
C PHE A 106 4.87 4.87 35.47
N GLY A 107 3.70 5.42 35.85
CA GLY A 107 3.59 6.61 36.71
C GLY A 107 3.92 7.94 36.03
N THR A 108 3.84 8.00 34.70
CA THR A 108 4.12 9.19 33.89
C THR A 108 2.94 9.51 32.94
N ASP A 109 3.02 10.61 32.20
CA ASP A 109 1.99 11.07 31.25
C ASP A 109 2.63 11.61 29.95
N THR A 110 1.80 11.99 28.98
CA THR A 110 2.26 12.45 27.65
C THR A 110 2.97 13.81 27.68
N ALA A 111 2.68 14.67 28.65
CA ALA A 111 3.34 15.96 28.80
C ALA A 111 4.74 15.81 29.43
N LYS A 112 4.85 14.99 30.48
CA LYS A 112 6.15 14.61 31.05
C LYS A 112 6.98 13.81 30.03
N ALA A 113 6.40 12.82 29.35
CA ALA A 113 7.10 12.04 28.32
C ALA A 113 7.66 12.92 27.19
N LYS A 114 6.95 13.99 26.79
CA LYS A 114 7.45 14.98 25.84
C LYS A 114 8.71 15.70 26.33
N ASN A 115 8.74 16.10 27.60
CA ASN A 115 9.89 16.79 28.19
C ASN A 115 11.07 15.81 28.38
N ASP A 116 10.82 14.62 28.93
CA ASP A 116 11.83 13.57 29.10
C ASP A 116 12.46 13.18 27.74
N PHE A 117 11.69 13.09 26.65
CA PHE A 117 12.21 12.80 25.31
C PHE A 117 13.00 13.97 24.68
N LEU A 118 12.63 15.22 24.96
CA LEU A 118 13.40 16.38 24.49
C LEU A 118 14.78 16.43 25.16
N ASN A 119 14.83 16.22 26.48
CA ASN A 119 16.09 16.09 27.21
C ASN A 119 16.95 14.93 26.65
N ALA A 120 16.34 13.75 26.48
CA ALA A 120 17.02 12.59 25.91
C ALA A 120 17.55 12.83 24.48
N LEU A 121 16.86 13.64 23.66
CA LEU A 121 17.33 14.05 22.33
C LEU A 121 18.54 14.99 22.39
N ASP A 122 18.71 15.78 23.45
CA ASP A 122 19.89 16.61 23.67
C ASP A 122 21.05 15.80 24.27
N ASP A 123 20.79 14.98 25.28
CA ASP A 123 21.78 14.07 25.90
C ASP A 123 22.37 13.09 24.86
N ALA A 124 21.54 12.56 23.95
CA ALA A 124 21.99 11.64 22.90
C ALA A 124 23.01 12.26 21.92
N LYS A 125 23.07 13.60 21.79
CA LYS A 125 24.09 14.31 20.99
C LYS A 125 25.46 14.32 21.66
N LEU A 126 25.52 14.07 22.96
CA LEU A 126 26.74 14.04 23.78
C LEU A 126 27.30 12.61 23.97
N SER A 127 26.57 11.59 23.49
CA SER A 127 26.99 10.19 23.63
C SER A 127 28.25 9.85 22.81
N LYS A 128 29.06 8.94 23.34
CA LYS A 128 30.37 8.53 22.79
C LYS A 128 30.41 7.09 22.27
N ASP A 129 29.47 6.21 22.66
CA ASP A 129 29.32 4.87 22.06
C ASP A 129 28.20 4.91 21.02
N THR A 130 28.56 5.21 19.78
CA THR A 130 27.62 5.25 18.64
C THR A 130 27.46 3.89 17.96
N ASN A 131 28.24 2.86 18.33
CA ASN A 131 28.41 1.63 17.55
C ASN A 131 27.06 0.92 17.27
N ALA A 132 26.23 0.75 18.30
CA ALA A 132 24.90 0.16 18.15
C ALA A 132 23.97 1.02 17.26
N TYR A 133 24.06 2.34 17.39
CA TYR A 133 23.29 3.30 16.60
C TYR A 133 23.74 3.37 15.13
N ASP A 134 25.03 3.28 14.84
CA ASP A 134 25.57 3.32 13.47
C ASP A 134 25.20 2.05 12.70
N ILE A 135 25.27 0.87 13.33
CA ILE A 135 24.79 -0.39 12.75
C ILE A 135 23.28 -0.33 12.49
N PHE A 136 22.50 0.21 13.44
CA PHE A 136 21.07 0.44 13.31
C PHE A 136 20.76 1.35 12.11
N LYS A 137 21.36 2.54 12.07
CA LYS A 137 21.15 3.57 11.05
C LYS A 137 21.53 3.09 9.65
N ALA A 138 22.63 2.34 9.51
CA ALA A 138 23.07 1.77 8.25
C ALA A 138 22.11 0.69 7.70
N LYS A 139 21.37 -0.01 8.57
CA LYS A 139 20.46 -1.09 8.19
C LYS A 139 18.98 -0.70 8.12
N LEU A 140 18.56 0.36 8.81
CA LEU A 140 17.16 0.75 9.04
C LEU A 140 16.29 0.73 7.76
N GLU A 141 16.81 1.28 6.65
CA GLU A 141 16.14 1.29 5.35
C GLU A 141 15.76 -0.13 4.89
N VAL A 142 16.68 -1.09 5.02
CA VAL A 142 16.48 -2.50 4.64
C VAL A 142 15.50 -3.18 5.59
N VAL A 143 15.60 -2.91 6.91
CA VAL A 143 14.67 -3.49 7.90
C VAL A 143 13.24 -3.01 7.67
N ILE A 144 13.03 -1.76 7.26
CA ILE A 144 11.68 -1.26 6.94
C ILE A 144 11.11 -1.97 5.70
N ASN A 145 11.92 -2.21 4.66
CA ASN A 145 11.50 -3.03 3.51
C ASN A 145 11.14 -4.47 3.92
N ASP A 146 11.91 -5.06 4.84
CA ASP A 146 11.67 -6.40 5.37
C ASP A 146 10.43 -6.46 6.26
N ILE A 147 10.16 -5.43 7.06
CA ILE A 147 8.90 -5.30 7.82
C ILE A 147 7.72 -5.27 6.83
N ASP A 148 7.79 -4.44 5.78
CA ASP A 148 6.77 -4.40 4.72
C ASP A 148 6.68 -5.73 3.95
N GLY A 149 7.74 -6.52 3.85
CA GLY A 149 7.76 -7.82 3.17
C GLY A 149 7.20 -8.98 4.00
N PHE A 150 7.63 -9.09 5.26
CA PHE A 150 7.52 -10.29 6.10
C PHE A 150 6.61 -10.14 7.32
N VAL A 151 6.02 -8.95 7.54
CA VAL A 151 4.94 -8.81 8.52
C VAL A 151 3.65 -9.48 8.02
N ASN A 152 3.01 -10.22 8.93
CA ASN A 152 1.81 -11.02 8.69
C ASN A 152 0.64 -10.13 8.24
N TYR A 153 -0.30 -10.73 7.51
CA TYR A 153 -1.41 -10.00 6.87
C TYR A 153 -2.26 -9.17 7.83
N SER A 154 -2.30 -9.49 9.12
CA SER A 154 -3.13 -8.79 10.12
C SER A 154 -2.42 -7.55 10.67
N ILE A 155 -1.17 -7.71 11.12
CA ILE A 155 -0.35 -6.59 11.60
C ILE A 155 -0.01 -5.63 10.45
N LYS A 156 0.21 -6.15 9.23
CA LYS A 156 0.48 -5.34 8.05
C LYS A 156 -0.72 -4.49 7.63
N ASP A 157 -1.94 -5.04 7.62
CA ASP A 157 -3.15 -4.25 7.37
C ASP A 157 -3.35 -3.16 8.44
N PHE A 158 -3.04 -3.46 9.71
CA PHE A 158 -3.06 -2.48 10.80
C PHE A 158 -2.06 -1.33 10.59
N MET A 159 -0.78 -1.62 10.38
CA MET A 159 0.27 -0.61 10.22
C MET A 159 -0.02 0.34 9.05
N VAL A 160 -0.42 -0.20 7.90
CA VAL A 160 -0.81 0.60 6.72
C VAL A 160 -2.05 1.44 6.99
N ALA A 161 -3.04 0.91 7.71
CA ALA A 161 -4.26 1.66 8.03
C ALA A 161 -4.05 2.71 9.13
N ALA A 162 -3.08 2.54 10.04
CA ALA A 162 -2.64 3.58 10.97
C ALA A 162 -1.92 4.75 10.24
N LEU A 163 -1.27 4.46 9.10
CA LEU A 163 -0.63 5.45 8.23
C LEU A 163 -1.61 6.16 7.26
N LYS A 164 -2.92 5.89 7.30
CA LYS A 164 -3.92 6.44 6.36
C LYS A 164 -3.97 7.97 6.25
N ASN A 165 -3.51 8.67 7.28
CA ASN A 165 -3.46 10.15 7.34
C ASN A 165 -2.14 10.75 6.81
N VAL A 166 -1.16 9.91 6.45
CA VAL A 166 0.14 10.32 5.90
C VAL A 166 0.12 10.10 4.39
N GLU A 167 0.53 11.12 3.63
CA GLU A 167 0.60 11.05 2.16
C GLU A 167 1.42 9.84 1.70
N SER A 168 0.90 9.03 0.77
CA SER A 168 1.47 7.72 0.44
C SER A 168 2.93 7.76 0.01
N PHE A 169 3.35 8.78 -0.75
CA PHE A 169 4.74 8.98 -1.17
C PHE A 169 5.69 9.41 -0.04
N ARG A 170 5.16 9.80 1.14
CA ARG A 170 5.93 10.17 2.33
C ARG A 170 5.92 9.13 3.44
N GLN A 171 4.99 8.16 3.41
CA GLN A 171 4.79 7.17 4.48
C GLN A 171 6.11 6.52 4.93
N LYS A 172 6.92 6.05 3.99
CA LYS A 172 8.19 5.37 4.29
C LYS A 172 9.21 6.28 5.00
N GLU A 173 9.40 7.50 4.51
CA GLU A 173 10.39 8.44 5.09
C GLU A 173 9.93 9.00 6.44
N VAL A 174 8.61 9.18 6.63
CA VAL A 174 8.02 9.52 7.94
C VAL A 174 8.23 8.38 8.95
N VAL A 175 7.93 7.13 8.57
CA VAL A 175 8.16 5.94 9.41
C VAL A 175 9.63 5.82 9.79
N LYS A 176 10.53 5.91 8.80
CA LYS A 176 11.99 5.88 8.97
C LYS A 176 12.50 7.00 9.89
N THR A 177 12.05 8.23 9.70
CA THR A 177 12.44 9.38 10.52
C THR A 177 12.00 9.19 11.98
N SER A 178 10.73 8.83 12.22
CA SER A 178 10.23 8.63 13.59
C SER A 178 10.90 7.44 14.28
N ILE A 179 11.15 6.32 13.58
CA ILE A 179 11.92 5.19 14.14
C ILE A 179 13.37 5.58 14.42
N LEU A 180 14.04 6.29 13.51
CA LEU A 180 15.42 6.76 13.68
C LEU A 180 15.54 7.67 14.91
N ARG A 181 14.56 8.55 15.17
CA ARG A 181 14.52 9.38 16.38
C ARG A 181 14.28 8.56 17.64
N VAL A 182 13.26 7.71 17.66
CA VAL A 182 12.86 6.97 18.87
C VAL A 182 13.88 5.89 19.24
N ALA A 183 14.16 4.95 18.34
CA ALA A 183 15.11 3.87 18.60
C ALA A 183 16.56 4.36 18.59
N GLY A 184 16.88 5.40 17.80
CA GLY A 184 18.23 5.96 17.77
C GLY A 184 18.62 6.65 19.09
N THR A 185 17.72 7.48 19.66
CA THR A 185 17.94 8.07 21.00
C THR A 185 18.06 6.99 22.08
N LEU A 186 17.27 5.93 22.03
CA LEU A 186 17.42 4.79 22.94
C LEU A 186 18.81 4.13 22.80
N LEU A 187 19.27 3.84 21.58
CA LEU A 187 20.54 3.14 21.34
C LEU A 187 21.78 4.00 21.61
N LEU A 188 21.66 5.33 21.53
CA LEU A 188 22.73 6.27 21.88
C LEU A 188 22.87 6.44 23.40
N LEU A 189 21.77 6.42 24.15
CA LEU A 189 21.78 6.58 25.62
C LEU A 189 21.98 5.26 26.36
N TYR A 190 21.46 4.16 25.83
CA TYR A 190 21.54 2.82 26.41
C TYR A 190 22.21 1.83 25.45
N PRO A 191 23.48 2.08 25.06
CA PRO A 191 24.19 1.24 24.09
C PRO A 191 24.43 -0.19 24.59
N GLN A 192 24.15 -0.52 25.86
CA GLN A 192 24.14 -1.88 26.40
C GLN A 192 22.94 -2.73 25.93
N ILE A 193 21.86 -2.12 25.45
CA ILE A 193 20.75 -2.86 24.82
C ILE A 193 21.25 -3.45 23.49
N GLY A 194 21.94 -2.64 22.69
CA GLY A 194 22.40 -3.01 21.35
C GLY A 194 21.27 -3.07 20.31
N TYR A 195 21.66 -3.16 19.05
CA TYR A 195 20.72 -3.15 17.94
C TYR A 195 20.26 -4.55 17.54
N SER A 196 18.95 -4.70 17.28
CA SER A 196 18.38 -5.76 16.46
C SER A 196 17.18 -5.28 15.65
N HIS A 197 16.66 -6.15 14.78
CA HIS A 197 15.51 -5.86 13.92
C HIS A 197 14.20 -5.81 14.71
N GLU A 198 14.13 -6.52 15.84
CA GLU A 198 13.01 -6.51 16.77
C GLU A 198 12.85 -5.16 17.48
N VAL A 199 13.95 -4.45 17.77
CA VAL A 199 13.90 -3.04 18.24
C VAL A 199 13.15 -2.17 17.22
N VAL A 200 13.43 -2.34 15.93
CA VAL A 200 12.76 -1.61 14.83
C VAL A 200 11.27 -1.95 14.78
N LEU A 201 10.93 -3.24 14.86
CA LEU A 201 9.56 -3.75 14.81
C LEU A 201 8.70 -3.28 15.99
N ILE A 202 9.24 -3.35 17.22
CA ILE A 202 8.58 -2.84 18.44
C ILE A 202 8.39 -1.32 18.33
N THR A 203 9.42 -0.59 17.87
CA THR A 203 9.34 0.88 17.72
C THR A 203 8.26 1.30 16.71
N TYR A 204 8.18 0.63 15.56
CA TYR A 204 7.12 0.87 14.56
C TYR A 204 5.74 0.57 15.17
N PHE A 205 5.56 -0.58 15.82
CA PHE A 205 4.29 -0.94 16.44
C PHE A 205 3.85 0.08 17.51
N LEU A 206 4.75 0.55 18.39
CA LEU A 206 4.46 1.60 19.37
C LEU A 206 4.06 2.92 18.69
N LEU A 207 4.78 3.34 17.63
CA LEU A 207 4.47 4.55 16.86
C LEU A 207 3.12 4.49 16.14
N CYS A 208 2.48 3.33 15.98
CA CYS A 208 1.09 3.26 15.53
C CYS A 208 0.07 3.72 16.59
N PHE A 209 0.46 3.81 17.87
CA PHE A 209 -0.40 4.15 19.02
C PHE A 209 0.05 5.37 19.84
N ALA A 210 1.26 5.87 19.57
CA ALA A 210 1.99 6.83 20.39
C ALA A 210 2.60 7.94 19.53
N SER A 211 2.80 9.12 20.10
CA SER A 211 3.77 10.09 19.55
C SER A 211 5.21 9.58 19.76
N GLU A 212 6.18 10.13 19.03
CA GLU A 212 7.62 9.79 19.22
C GLU A 212 8.06 9.86 20.69
N ALA A 213 7.61 10.87 21.44
CA ALA A 213 7.96 11.02 22.86
C ALA A 213 7.43 9.86 23.72
N SER A 214 6.12 9.59 23.61
CA SER A 214 5.49 8.47 24.32
C SER A 214 6.06 7.13 23.87
N ALA A 215 6.35 6.95 22.58
CA ALA A 215 6.98 5.75 22.04
C ALA A 215 8.39 5.53 22.63
N TYR A 216 9.20 6.58 22.77
CA TYR A 216 10.51 6.53 23.40
C TYR A 216 10.43 6.11 24.87
N ILE A 217 9.53 6.70 25.65
CA ILE A 217 9.37 6.35 27.07
C ILE A 217 8.84 4.92 27.24
N LEU A 218 7.87 4.49 26.41
CA LEU A 218 7.37 3.11 26.43
C LEU A 218 8.43 2.10 26.00
N LEU A 219 9.23 2.40 24.97
CA LEU A 219 10.34 1.56 24.52
C LEU A 219 11.43 1.47 25.60
N THR A 220 11.76 2.58 26.26
CA THR A 220 12.69 2.62 27.40
C THR A 220 12.17 1.79 28.56
N ALA A 221 10.88 1.92 28.92
CA ALA A 221 10.26 1.14 29.99
C ALA A 221 10.17 -0.37 29.66
N ILE A 222 9.97 -0.75 28.39
CA ILE A 222 10.05 -2.14 27.92
C ILE A 222 11.43 -2.73 28.26
N TYR A 223 12.53 -2.06 27.89
CA TYR A 223 13.86 -2.60 28.18
C TYR A 223 14.28 -2.44 29.65
N ALA A 224 13.91 -1.36 30.33
CA ALA A 224 14.31 -1.09 31.71
C ALA A 224 13.53 -1.92 32.75
N HIS A 225 12.27 -2.27 32.48
CA HIS A 225 11.35 -2.81 33.49
C HIS A 225 10.67 -4.14 33.10
N ILE A 226 10.55 -4.46 31.81
CA ILE A 226 9.85 -5.67 31.33
C ILE A 226 10.85 -6.72 30.83
N LEU A 227 11.66 -6.42 29.81
CA LEU A 227 12.58 -7.41 29.26
C LEU A 227 13.80 -7.61 30.18
N PRO A 228 14.09 -8.84 30.66
CA PRO A 228 15.33 -9.12 31.39
C PRO A 228 16.54 -8.90 30.46
N SER A 229 17.65 -8.41 31.01
CA SER A 229 18.79 -7.94 30.22
C SER A 229 19.50 -9.03 29.42
N GLN A 230 19.29 -10.28 29.78
CA GLN A 230 19.75 -11.48 29.08
C GLN A 230 19.07 -11.66 27.71
N LEU A 231 17.92 -10.99 27.47
CA LEU A 231 17.23 -10.94 26.18
C LEU A 231 17.61 -9.70 25.33
N TYR A 232 18.44 -8.79 25.82
CA TYR A 232 18.88 -7.63 25.04
C TYR A 232 19.73 -8.07 23.82
N PRO A 233 19.63 -7.40 22.66
CA PRO A 233 20.43 -7.71 21.48
C PRO A 233 21.96 -7.80 21.66
N LYS A 234 22.55 -7.00 22.57
CA LYS A 234 23.99 -7.04 22.89
C LYS A 234 24.37 -8.15 23.86
N ALA A 235 23.40 -8.75 24.56
CA ALA A 235 23.66 -9.85 25.48
C ALA A 235 24.13 -11.09 24.70
N ASN A 236 24.94 -11.92 25.37
CA ASN A 236 25.56 -13.08 24.74
C ASN A 236 24.47 -13.98 24.13
N THR A 237 24.58 -14.27 22.82
CA THR A 237 23.54 -14.98 22.05
C THR A 237 23.22 -16.38 22.58
N LYS A 238 24.06 -16.92 23.47
CA LYS A 238 23.92 -18.20 24.16
C LYS A 238 23.02 -18.21 25.41
N TYR A 239 22.26 -17.14 25.71
CA TYR A 239 21.27 -17.23 26.79
C TYR A 239 20.23 -18.33 26.51
N ASP A 240 20.13 -19.30 27.42
CA ASP A 240 19.22 -20.42 27.35
C ASP A 240 17.99 -20.15 28.24
N LEU A 241 16.80 -20.41 27.69
CA LEU A 241 15.51 -20.03 28.28
C LEU A 241 15.02 -21.04 29.32
N VAL A 242 15.92 -21.70 30.05
CA VAL A 242 15.58 -22.77 31.00
C VAL A 242 14.58 -22.29 32.05
N ASN A 243 14.79 -21.07 32.56
CA ASN A 243 13.94 -20.46 33.59
C ASN A 243 12.56 -20.10 33.03
N GLU A 244 12.52 -19.44 31.88
CA GLU A 244 11.31 -19.02 31.18
C GLU A 244 10.47 -20.24 30.76
N ASN A 245 11.13 -21.28 30.22
CA ASN A 245 10.50 -22.57 29.91
C ASN A 245 9.92 -23.22 31.17
N ALA A 246 10.65 -23.21 32.29
CA ALA A 246 10.17 -23.76 33.56
C ALA A 246 8.96 -22.99 34.12
N ILE A 247 8.96 -21.66 34.03
CA ILE A 247 7.82 -20.80 34.41
C ILE A 247 6.59 -21.12 33.55
N VAL A 248 6.74 -21.16 32.22
CA VAL A 248 5.63 -21.44 31.29
C VAL A 248 5.06 -22.85 31.53
N VAL A 249 5.92 -23.85 31.73
CA VAL A 249 5.51 -25.23 32.08
C VAL A 249 4.84 -25.30 33.45
N GLY A 250 5.30 -24.53 34.43
CA GLY A 250 4.65 -24.38 35.73
C GLY A 250 3.21 -23.87 35.58
N ILE A 251 3.02 -22.74 34.88
CA ILE A 251 1.69 -22.14 34.65
C ILE A 251 0.76 -23.10 33.85
N LEU A 252 1.30 -23.82 32.87
CA LEU A 252 0.56 -24.86 32.13
C LEU A 252 0.05 -25.99 33.04
N ARG A 253 0.86 -26.44 34.00
CA ARG A 253 0.52 -27.52 34.94
C ARG A 253 -0.41 -27.03 36.04
N ASP A 254 -0.04 -25.92 36.69
CA ASP A 254 -0.58 -25.49 37.97
C ASP A 254 -1.83 -24.62 37.82
N ALA A 255 -1.93 -23.82 36.75
CA ALA A 255 -3.10 -22.98 36.45
C ALA A 255 -4.02 -23.63 35.41
N LEU A 256 -3.45 -24.13 34.31
CA LEU A 256 -4.19 -24.56 33.12
C LEU A 256 -4.44 -26.08 33.06
N GLN A 257 -3.96 -26.83 34.06
CA GLN A 257 -4.20 -28.26 34.26
C GLN A 257 -3.90 -29.13 33.04
N VAL A 258 -2.85 -28.79 32.29
CA VAL A 258 -2.44 -29.51 31.08
C VAL A 258 -1.80 -30.86 31.42
N ASP A 259 -2.18 -31.91 30.67
CA ASP A 259 -1.69 -33.27 30.92
C ASP A 259 -0.16 -33.37 30.76
N SER A 260 0.46 -34.03 31.73
CA SER A 260 1.82 -34.59 31.69
C SER A 260 2.23 -35.20 30.33
N ASN A 261 1.32 -35.89 29.64
CA ASN A 261 1.58 -36.48 28.32
C ASN A 261 1.88 -35.41 27.26
N ASP A 262 1.10 -34.33 27.25
CA ASP A 262 1.18 -33.25 26.27
C ASP A 262 2.40 -32.33 26.50
N MET A 263 2.82 -32.17 27.76
CA MET A 263 3.97 -31.37 28.18
C MET A 263 5.26 -31.70 27.40
N SER A 264 5.42 -32.95 26.97
CA SER A 264 6.57 -33.40 26.17
C SER A 264 6.72 -32.61 24.86
N VAL A 265 5.62 -32.40 24.14
CA VAL A 265 5.60 -31.68 22.86
C VAL A 265 5.63 -30.17 23.09
N ILE A 266 4.89 -29.68 24.09
CA ILE A 266 4.87 -28.24 24.41
C ILE A 266 6.28 -27.76 24.81
N LYS A 267 7.03 -28.53 25.60
CA LYS A 267 8.45 -28.25 25.91
C LYS A 267 9.31 -28.19 24.65
N SER A 268 9.12 -29.10 23.69
CA SER A 268 9.86 -29.09 22.42
C SER A 268 9.48 -27.95 21.47
N PHE A 269 8.28 -27.39 21.58
CA PHE A 269 7.89 -26.16 20.89
C PHE A 269 8.56 -24.95 21.55
N LEU A 270 8.41 -24.82 22.87
CA LEU A 270 8.94 -23.71 23.67
C LEU A 270 10.46 -23.60 23.52
N SER A 271 11.21 -24.70 23.64
CA SER A 271 12.67 -24.70 23.52
C SER A 271 13.20 -24.23 22.16
N GLN A 272 12.38 -24.31 21.09
CA GLN A 272 12.75 -23.83 19.75
C GLN A 272 12.19 -22.45 19.42
N LYS A 273 11.03 -22.08 19.98
CA LYS A 273 10.25 -20.91 19.54
C LYS A 273 10.12 -19.81 20.57
N LEU A 274 10.13 -20.10 21.88
CA LEU A 274 9.83 -19.13 22.93
C LEU A 274 10.68 -17.85 22.83
N ARG A 275 11.95 -17.96 22.43
CA ARG A 275 12.82 -16.79 22.23
C ARG A 275 12.20 -15.77 21.28
N CYS A 276 11.74 -16.20 20.10
CA CYS A 276 11.13 -15.34 19.09
C CYS A 276 9.88 -14.63 19.63
N TYR A 277 9.09 -15.30 20.47
CA TYR A 277 7.89 -14.73 21.09
C TYR A 277 8.22 -13.70 22.17
N LEU A 278 9.31 -13.89 22.92
CA LEU A 278 9.74 -12.97 23.96
C LEU A 278 10.43 -11.72 23.40
N VAL A 279 11.39 -11.87 22.48
CA VAL A 279 12.16 -10.71 21.95
C VAL A 279 11.34 -9.79 21.04
N THR A 280 10.24 -10.27 20.44
CA THR A 280 9.32 -9.43 19.66
C THR A 280 8.13 -8.90 20.47
N LEU A 281 7.99 -9.25 21.76
CA LEU A 281 6.72 -9.13 22.50
C LEU A 281 5.52 -9.76 21.76
N SER A 282 5.80 -10.85 21.03
CA SER A 282 4.89 -11.56 20.12
C SER A 282 4.30 -10.74 18.97
N ILE A 283 4.87 -9.56 18.66
CA ILE A 283 4.60 -8.86 17.41
C ILE A 283 4.94 -9.77 16.24
N ASN A 284 4.13 -9.70 15.18
CA ASN A 284 4.18 -10.52 13.98
C ASN A 284 3.73 -11.98 14.12
N LEU A 285 3.49 -12.49 15.32
CA LEU A 285 3.16 -13.92 15.53
C LEU A 285 1.66 -14.21 15.55
N PHE A 286 0.83 -13.21 15.87
CA PHE A 286 -0.63 -13.35 15.96
C PHE A 286 -1.39 -12.32 15.12
N LEU A 287 -2.71 -12.48 15.07
CA LEU A 287 -3.64 -11.45 14.60
C LEU A 287 -3.50 -10.18 15.43
N PHE A 288 -3.80 -9.03 14.82
CA PHE A 288 -3.75 -7.71 15.42
C PHE A 288 -4.46 -7.64 16.78
N GLU A 289 -5.72 -8.09 16.86
CA GLU A 289 -6.51 -8.04 18.10
C GLU A 289 -5.85 -8.80 19.26
N THR A 290 -5.07 -9.84 18.95
CA THR A 290 -4.42 -10.73 19.93
C THR A 290 -3.05 -10.19 20.30
N THR A 291 -2.25 -9.75 19.32
CA THR A 291 -1.00 -9.00 19.54
C THR A 291 -1.23 -7.73 20.37
N PHE A 292 -2.28 -6.96 20.07
CA PHE A 292 -2.67 -5.77 20.83
C PHE A 292 -3.07 -6.11 22.27
N PHE A 293 -3.86 -7.16 22.50
CA PHE A 293 -4.21 -7.61 23.85
C PHE A 293 -2.97 -8.00 24.66
N ILE A 294 -2.06 -8.77 24.05
CA ILE A 294 -0.80 -9.20 24.68
C ILE A 294 -0.01 -7.97 25.13
N ILE A 295 0.33 -7.09 24.19
CA ILE A 295 1.18 -5.92 24.46
C ILE A 295 0.50 -4.93 25.40
N SER A 296 -0.82 -4.76 25.30
CA SER A 296 -1.55 -3.88 26.20
C SER A 296 -1.56 -4.42 27.64
N SER A 297 -1.75 -5.72 27.88
CA SER A 297 -1.62 -6.30 29.23
C SER A 297 -0.18 -6.16 29.76
N VAL A 298 0.81 -6.49 28.93
CA VAL A 298 2.25 -6.38 29.27
C VAL A 298 2.63 -4.96 29.67
N LEU A 299 2.15 -3.95 28.94
CA LEU A 299 2.39 -2.55 29.28
C LEU A 299 1.58 -2.11 30.51
N MET A 300 0.29 -2.42 30.59
CA MET A 300 -0.57 -2.00 31.73
C MET A 300 -0.13 -2.61 33.07
N SER A 301 0.47 -3.80 33.08
CA SER A 301 1.04 -4.43 34.27
C SER A 301 2.43 -3.89 34.66
N GLY A 302 2.99 -2.99 33.85
CA GLY A 302 4.24 -2.27 34.12
C GLY A 302 5.38 -3.19 34.54
N SER A 303 5.85 -3.05 35.78
CA SER A 303 6.93 -3.88 36.34
C SER A 303 6.65 -5.38 36.47
N ASN A 304 5.40 -5.83 36.28
CA ASN A 304 5.04 -7.26 36.21
C ASN A 304 4.88 -7.77 34.77
N GLY A 305 4.93 -6.91 33.74
CA GLY A 305 4.58 -7.22 32.35
C GLY A 305 5.32 -8.41 31.72
N TYR A 306 6.48 -8.79 32.26
CA TYR A 306 7.19 -10.00 31.82
C TYR A 306 6.50 -11.30 32.26
N MET A 307 5.95 -11.32 33.47
CA MET A 307 5.18 -12.46 33.99
C MET A 307 3.84 -12.57 33.26
N ASP A 308 3.19 -11.44 32.95
CA ASP A 308 2.03 -11.39 32.04
C ASP A 308 2.36 -12.05 30.69
N LEU A 309 3.49 -11.70 30.07
CA LEU A 309 3.92 -12.26 28.79
C LEU A 309 4.13 -13.78 28.87
N LEU A 310 4.84 -14.28 29.89
CA LEU A 310 5.06 -15.71 30.10
C LEU A 310 3.75 -16.46 30.39
N ALA A 311 2.86 -15.89 31.21
CA ALA A 311 1.55 -16.47 31.49
C ALA A 311 0.65 -16.53 30.24
N GLN A 312 0.74 -15.53 29.35
CA GLN A 312 0.07 -15.57 28.06
C GLN A 312 0.69 -16.62 27.13
N MET A 313 2.02 -16.80 27.13
CA MET A 313 2.65 -17.90 26.37
C MET A 313 2.15 -19.28 26.83
N ALA A 314 1.93 -19.48 28.13
CA ALA A 314 1.29 -20.70 28.66
C ALA A 314 -0.13 -20.89 28.09
N VAL A 315 -0.97 -19.85 28.14
CA VAL A 315 -2.33 -19.90 27.56
C VAL A 315 -2.32 -20.18 26.05
N LEU A 316 -1.41 -19.55 25.30
CA LEU A 316 -1.27 -19.72 23.86
C LEU A 316 -0.83 -21.14 23.49
N CYS A 317 0.04 -21.76 24.30
CA CYS A 317 0.40 -23.17 24.16
C CYS A 317 -0.80 -24.09 24.45
N GLN A 318 -1.55 -23.86 25.54
CA GLN A 318 -2.74 -24.66 25.86
C GLN A 318 -3.81 -24.58 24.75
N LEU A 319 -4.11 -23.38 24.25
CA LEU A 319 -5.06 -23.18 23.13
C LEU A 319 -4.59 -23.83 21.81
N SER A 320 -3.31 -24.17 21.69
CA SER A 320 -2.71 -24.77 20.49
C SER A 320 -2.32 -26.25 20.69
N ASN A 321 -2.49 -26.80 21.89
CA ASN A 321 -1.96 -28.10 22.29
C ASN A 321 -2.38 -29.23 21.34
N GLN A 322 -3.67 -29.32 20.96
CA GLN A 322 -4.15 -30.32 20.01
C GLN A 322 -3.46 -30.26 18.64
N GLU A 323 -3.12 -29.06 18.15
CA GLU A 323 -2.41 -28.89 16.89
C GLU A 323 -0.90 -29.12 17.05
N MET A 324 -0.32 -28.86 18.24
CA MET A 324 1.04 -29.30 18.59
C MET A 324 1.13 -30.84 18.61
N GLN A 325 0.20 -31.55 19.26
CA GLN A 325 0.16 -33.01 19.27
C GLN A 325 0.02 -33.61 17.85
N LYS A 326 -0.68 -32.90 16.95
CA LYS A 326 -0.83 -33.28 15.54
C LYS A 326 0.42 -32.98 14.69
N ASN A 327 1.22 -31.98 15.06
CA ASN A 327 2.41 -31.55 14.32
C ASN A 327 3.69 -31.58 15.17
N LYS A 328 3.93 -32.66 15.94
CA LYS A 328 5.00 -32.74 16.97
C LYS A 328 6.42 -32.36 16.48
N PHE A 329 6.69 -32.49 15.18
CA PHE A 329 7.97 -32.17 14.53
C PHE A 329 7.88 -31.00 13.52
N ASN A 330 6.73 -30.34 13.40
CA ASN A 330 6.49 -29.26 12.44
C ASN A 330 5.87 -28.04 13.14
N HIS A 331 6.74 -27.29 13.80
CA HIS A 331 6.38 -26.07 14.52
C HIS A 331 5.87 -24.96 13.59
N GLU A 332 6.28 -24.91 12.31
CA GLU A 332 5.78 -23.92 11.36
C GLU A 332 4.26 -24.01 11.16
N GLU A 333 3.72 -25.22 11.00
CA GLU A 333 2.27 -25.40 10.83
C GLU A 333 1.51 -25.14 12.15
N THR A 334 2.15 -25.33 13.30
CA THR A 334 1.62 -24.92 14.61
C THR A 334 1.55 -23.39 14.73
N GLU A 335 2.61 -22.67 14.35
CA GLU A 335 2.62 -21.19 14.31
C GLU A 335 1.62 -20.66 13.28
N LEU A 336 1.51 -21.32 12.13
CA LEU A 336 0.56 -20.97 11.08
C LEU A 336 -0.89 -21.22 11.52
N PHE A 337 -1.14 -22.24 12.35
CA PHE A 337 -2.41 -22.39 13.07
C PHE A 337 -2.62 -21.28 14.09
N MET A 338 -1.64 -20.99 14.95
CA MET A 338 -1.70 -19.92 15.96
C MET A 338 -2.14 -18.59 15.36
N LEU A 339 -1.41 -18.11 14.34
CA LEU A 339 -1.68 -16.88 13.59
C LEU A 339 -3.07 -16.87 12.93
N ARG A 340 -3.56 -18.02 12.45
CA ARG A 340 -4.79 -18.10 11.67
C ARG A 340 -6.05 -18.37 12.49
N SER A 341 -5.91 -18.97 13.68
CA SER A 341 -7.02 -19.60 14.40
C SER A 341 -7.29 -18.99 15.77
N LEU A 342 -6.25 -18.63 16.54
CA LEU A 342 -6.42 -18.12 17.90
C LEU A 342 -7.10 -16.75 17.93
N ARG A 343 -7.86 -16.50 19.00
CA ARG A 343 -8.66 -15.28 19.19
C ARG A 343 -8.49 -14.71 20.58
N THR A 344 -8.57 -13.39 20.65
CA THR A 344 -8.41 -12.60 21.88
C THR A 344 -9.41 -12.96 22.98
N ASN A 345 -10.64 -13.34 22.62
CA ASN A 345 -11.64 -13.79 23.59
C ASN A 345 -11.33 -15.16 24.21
N GLN A 346 -10.66 -16.06 23.49
CA GLN A 346 -10.19 -17.34 24.04
C GLN A 346 -8.97 -17.12 24.95
N LEU A 347 -8.03 -16.28 24.50
CA LEU A 347 -6.84 -15.88 25.25
C LEU A 347 -7.23 -15.19 26.57
N SER A 348 -8.15 -14.22 26.55
CA SER A 348 -8.49 -13.44 27.74
C SER A 348 -9.25 -14.23 28.81
N VAL A 349 -10.06 -15.23 28.42
CA VAL A 349 -10.76 -16.11 29.36
C VAL A 349 -9.79 -17.01 30.12
N LEU A 350 -8.86 -17.68 29.43
CA LEU A 350 -7.86 -18.52 30.09
C LEU A 350 -6.78 -17.68 30.80
N TYR A 351 -6.46 -16.49 30.31
CA TYR A 351 -5.51 -15.59 30.97
C TYR A 351 -5.99 -15.17 32.38
N LYS A 352 -7.29 -14.91 32.55
CA LYS A 352 -7.90 -14.68 33.88
C LYS A 352 -7.74 -15.87 34.84
N GLN A 353 -7.55 -17.10 34.34
CA GLN A 353 -7.28 -18.26 35.20
C GLN A 353 -5.84 -18.25 35.71
N THR A 354 -4.87 -17.88 34.86
CA THR A 354 -3.45 -17.79 35.23
C THR A 354 -3.16 -16.70 36.28
N GLN A 355 -4.00 -15.67 36.36
CA GLN A 355 -3.88 -14.59 37.37
C GLN A 355 -4.07 -15.08 38.82
N ASN A 356 -4.59 -16.29 39.04
CA ASN A 356 -4.74 -16.90 40.37
C ASN A 356 -3.50 -17.69 40.84
N CYS A 357 -2.45 -17.82 40.02
CA CYS A 357 -1.22 -18.50 40.43
C CYS A 357 -0.37 -17.66 41.39
N ASP A 358 0.31 -18.32 42.34
CA ASP A 358 1.35 -17.68 43.15
C ASP A 358 2.62 -17.46 42.31
N PHE A 359 2.70 -16.29 41.70
CA PHE A 359 3.89 -15.85 40.97
C PHE A 359 5.09 -15.49 41.89
N GLU A 360 4.96 -15.38 43.22
CA GLU A 360 6.10 -15.06 44.10
C GLU A 360 7.14 -16.18 44.14
N SER A 361 6.71 -17.43 43.96
CA SER A 361 7.57 -18.59 43.72
C SER A 361 8.53 -18.37 42.53
N TYR A 362 8.03 -17.82 41.43
CA TYR A 362 8.78 -17.59 40.19
C TYR A 362 9.54 -16.25 40.19
N LYS A 363 8.96 -15.18 40.76
CA LYS A 363 9.55 -13.83 40.81
C LYS A 363 10.91 -13.79 41.50
N LYS A 364 11.15 -14.64 42.50
CA LYS A 364 12.44 -14.70 43.23
C LYS A 364 13.63 -15.01 42.31
N VAL A 365 13.43 -15.74 41.21
CA VAL A 365 14.48 -16.02 40.21
C VAL A 365 14.72 -14.82 39.29
N TYR A 366 13.66 -14.08 38.96
CA TYR A 366 13.67 -12.97 38.02
C TYR A 366 14.18 -11.64 38.63
N ILE A 367 13.91 -11.36 39.90
CA ILE A 367 14.32 -10.10 40.54
C ILE A 367 15.86 -9.95 40.51
N THR A 368 16.60 -11.04 40.69
CA THR A 368 18.06 -11.12 40.60
C THR A 368 18.65 -10.88 39.21
N THR A 369 17.84 -10.75 38.15
CA THR A 369 18.32 -10.55 36.77
C THR A 369 18.01 -9.17 36.18
N ARG A 370 17.41 -8.24 36.94
CA ARG A 370 17.18 -6.87 36.47
C ARG A 370 18.49 -6.11 36.28
N SER A 371 18.54 -5.28 35.24
CA SER A 371 19.69 -4.46 34.90
C SER A 371 19.59 -3.08 35.55
N ASP A 372 20.29 -2.90 36.68
CA ASP A 372 20.49 -1.59 37.33
C ASP A 372 21.26 -0.57 36.43
N SER A 373 21.76 -1.01 35.27
CA SER A 373 22.45 -0.15 34.30
C SER A 373 21.54 0.82 33.53
N ILE A 374 20.22 0.58 33.51
CA ILE A 374 19.26 1.51 32.90
C ILE A 374 18.56 2.27 34.03
N LYS A 375 19.27 3.26 34.58
CA LYS A 375 18.74 4.16 35.61
C LYS A 375 17.74 5.15 35.01
N VAL A 376 16.48 4.78 34.99
CA VAL A 376 15.40 5.72 34.68
C VAL A 376 14.96 6.42 35.97
N ASP A 377 15.79 7.34 36.46
CA ASP A 377 15.59 8.03 37.75
C ASP A 377 14.22 8.75 37.83
N ASN A 378 13.65 9.11 36.66
CA ASN A 378 12.32 9.70 36.53
C ASN A 378 11.13 8.70 36.58
N LEU A 379 11.35 7.37 36.58
CA LEU A 379 10.30 6.33 36.68
C LEU A 379 10.35 5.60 38.03
N ASN A 380 10.28 6.36 39.13
CA ASN A 380 10.45 5.86 40.49
C ASN A 380 9.24 5.06 41.01
N LEU A 381 9.09 3.83 40.50
CA LEU A 381 7.95 2.91 40.69
C LEU A 381 7.80 2.42 42.15
N SER A 382 8.91 2.15 42.84
CA SER A 382 8.91 1.56 44.18
C SER A 382 8.25 2.46 45.22
N ALA A 383 8.50 3.77 45.16
CA ALA A 383 7.91 4.76 46.07
C ALA A 383 6.38 4.92 45.92
N ARG A 384 5.79 4.49 44.79
CA ARG A 384 4.34 4.59 44.53
C ARG A 384 3.56 3.28 44.71
N GLN A 385 4.19 2.11 44.66
CA GLN A 385 3.48 0.83 44.88
C GLN A 385 2.87 0.70 46.29
N SER A 386 3.40 1.43 47.27
CA SER A 386 2.80 1.59 48.60
C SER A 386 1.51 2.43 48.58
N MET A 387 1.50 3.53 47.81
CA MET A 387 0.37 4.46 47.71
C MET A 387 -0.74 4.00 46.76
N ILE A 388 -0.46 3.06 45.84
CA ILE A 388 -1.43 2.55 44.85
C ILE A 388 -2.40 1.51 45.45
N LYS A 389 -2.05 0.84 46.57
CA LYS A 389 -2.92 -0.22 47.15
C LYS A 389 -4.35 0.25 47.52
N PRO A 390 -4.56 1.41 48.18
CA PRO A 390 -5.91 1.90 48.48
C PRO A 390 -6.72 2.27 47.23
N ASP A 391 -6.06 2.83 46.21
CA ASP A 391 -6.74 3.21 44.97
C ASP A 391 -6.99 2.01 44.04
N MET A 392 -6.22 0.91 44.15
CA MET A 392 -6.57 -0.35 43.47
C MET A 392 -7.91 -0.92 43.93
N GLN A 393 -8.30 -0.77 45.19
CA GLN A 393 -9.65 -1.18 45.63
C GLN A 393 -10.73 -0.33 44.97
N LYS A 394 -10.55 1.00 44.92
CA LYS A 394 -11.48 1.90 44.20
C LYS A 394 -11.53 1.60 42.70
N VAL A 395 -10.39 1.33 42.06
CA VAL A 395 -10.32 0.92 40.65
C VAL A 395 -10.99 -0.44 40.43
N SER A 396 -10.87 -1.38 41.38
CA SER A 396 -11.61 -2.65 41.33
C SER A 396 -13.12 -2.43 41.41
N GLU A 397 -13.59 -1.57 42.32
CA GLU A 397 -15.02 -1.20 42.40
C GLU A 397 -15.52 -0.49 41.14
N ILE A 398 -14.73 0.43 40.58
CA ILE A 398 -15.05 1.16 39.35
C ILE A 398 -15.11 0.18 38.18
N ASN A 399 -14.16 -0.76 38.07
CA ASN A 399 -14.14 -1.80 37.04
C ASN A 399 -15.32 -2.77 37.19
N GLN A 400 -15.72 -3.11 38.42
CA GLN A 400 -16.92 -3.92 38.68
C GLN A 400 -18.19 -3.17 38.22
N LYS A 401 -18.37 -1.92 38.67
CA LYS A 401 -19.51 -1.06 38.27
C LYS A 401 -19.55 -0.83 36.75
N LEU A 402 -18.40 -0.72 36.10
CA LEU A 402 -18.26 -0.61 34.65
C LEU A 402 -18.61 -1.93 33.94
N GLN A 403 -18.16 -3.08 34.44
CA GLN A 403 -18.52 -4.40 33.91
C GLN A 403 -20.03 -4.61 34.00
N GLU A 404 -20.66 -4.32 35.13
CA GLU A 404 -22.13 -4.38 35.25
C GLU A 404 -22.85 -3.41 34.28
N GLN A 405 -22.25 -2.26 33.93
CA GLN A 405 -22.80 -1.37 32.89
C GLN A 405 -22.65 -1.98 31.49
N VAL A 406 -21.52 -2.63 31.18
CA VAL A 406 -21.31 -3.37 29.92
C VAL A 406 -22.32 -4.51 29.82
N ASP A 407 -22.46 -5.33 30.86
CA ASP A 407 -23.37 -6.49 30.88
C ASP A 407 -24.84 -6.06 30.70
N ARG A 408 -25.24 -4.93 31.32
CA ARG A 408 -26.55 -4.32 31.11
C ARG A 408 -26.76 -3.88 29.65
N ARG A 409 -25.77 -3.22 29.04
CA ARG A 409 -25.83 -2.77 27.64
C ARG A 409 -25.78 -3.95 26.66
N ASP A 410 -25.09 -5.03 26.96
CA ASP A 410 -25.09 -6.24 26.14
C ASP A 410 -26.40 -7.02 26.22
N LEU A 411 -27.10 -6.98 27.37
CA LEU A 411 -28.47 -7.49 27.48
C LEU A 411 -29.47 -6.63 26.69
N GLU A 412 -29.31 -5.31 26.72
CA GLU A 412 -30.11 -4.36 25.92
C GLU A 412 -29.85 -4.53 24.42
N ASN A 413 -28.59 -4.64 24.00
CA ASN A 413 -28.18 -4.94 22.63
C ASN A 413 -28.77 -6.27 22.14
N LYS A 414 -28.88 -7.30 22.98
CA LYS A 414 -29.53 -8.58 22.60
C LYS A 414 -31.01 -8.38 22.27
N LYS A 415 -31.77 -7.70 23.14
CA LYS A 415 -33.19 -7.36 22.89
C LYS A 415 -33.36 -6.56 21.60
N LEU A 416 -32.50 -5.57 21.37
CA LEU A 416 -32.56 -4.74 20.16
C LEU A 416 -32.25 -5.56 18.89
N ASN A 417 -31.34 -6.54 18.97
CA ASN A 417 -31.07 -7.46 17.85
C ASN A 417 -32.24 -8.43 17.61
N GLU A 418 -32.92 -8.91 18.65
CA GLU A 418 -34.13 -9.73 18.54
C GLU A 418 -35.27 -8.95 17.86
N GLU A 419 -35.47 -7.68 18.23
CA GLU A 419 -36.43 -6.78 17.55
C GLU A 419 -36.05 -6.54 16.08
N ILE A 420 -34.76 -6.29 15.77
CA ILE A 420 -34.27 -6.16 14.39
C ILE A 420 -34.50 -7.44 13.57
N ILE A 421 -34.41 -8.62 14.18
CA ILE A 421 -34.73 -9.90 13.51
C ILE A 421 -36.24 -9.98 13.21
N GLN A 422 -37.11 -9.69 14.18
CA GLN A 422 -38.56 -9.67 13.98
C GLN A 422 -38.98 -8.69 12.88
N LEU A 423 -38.41 -7.48 12.88
CA LEU A 423 -38.65 -6.46 11.85
C LEU A 423 -38.17 -6.90 10.47
N ARG A 424 -37.00 -7.56 10.36
CA ARG A 424 -36.51 -8.13 9.10
C ARG A 424 -37.43 -9.23 8.56
N ASP A 425 -37.94 -10.10 9.41
CA ASP A 425 -38.84 -11.18 8.98
C ASP A 425 -40.23 -10.64 8.59
N LYS A 426 -40.73 -9.61 9.27
CA LYS A 426 -41.92 -8.85 8.84
C LYS A 426 -41.71 -8.17 7.48
N VAL A 427 -40.53 -7.61 7.21
CA VAL A 427 -40.20 -7.04 5.89
C VAL A 427 -40.15 -8.12 4.80
N LYS A 428 -39.59 -9.31 5.07
CA LYS A 428 -39.63 -10.45 4.13
C LYS A 428 -41.06 -10.89 3.83
N GLN A 429 -41.93 -10.93 4.84
CA GLN A 429 -43.35 -11.25 4.67
C GLN A 429 -44.04 -10.23 3.75
N LEU A 430 -43.91 -8.93 4.04
CA LEU A 430 -44.47 -7.86 3.22
C LEU A 430 -43.92 -7.88 1.78
N GLN A 431 -42.64 -8.21 1.59
CA GLN A 431 -42.06 -8.40 0.25
C GLN A 431 -42.67 -9.59 -0.51
N LYS A 432 -42.98 -10.69 0.18
CA LYS A 432 -43.68 -11.85 -0.39
C LYS A 432 -45.13 -11.53 -0.74
N GLU A 433 -45.84 -10.81 0.13
CA GLU A 433 -47.22 -10.38 -0.11
C GLU A 433 -47.29 -9.41 -1.30
N ASN A 434 -46.36 -8.46 -1.39
CA ASN A 434 -46.26 -7.54 -2.52
C ASN A 434 -45.89 -8.26 -3.84
N SER A 435 -45.03 -9.28 -3.81
CA SER A 435 -44.74 -10.07 -5.02
C SER A 435 -45.93 -10.91 -5.50
N ILE A 436 -46.79 -11.38 -4.59
CA ILE A 436 -48.06 -12.02 -4.93
C ILE A 436 -49.02 -11.00 -5.58
N LEU A 437 -49.20 -9.83 -4.98
CA LEU A 437 -50.04 -8.74 -5.53
C LEU A 437 -49.57 -8.30 -6.93
N LEU A 438 -48.26 -8.13 -7.13
CA LEU A 438 -47.69 -7.84 -8.44
C LEU A 438 -47.98 -8.94 -9.48
N SER A 439 -47.91 -10.22 -9.09
CA SER A 439 -48.25 -11.33 -10.00
C SER A 439 -49.75 -11.39 -10.32
N GLN A 440 -50.62 -11.03 -9.38
CA GLN A 440 -52.06 -10.91 -9.61
C GLN A 440 -52.37 -9.74 -10.54
N GLN A 441 -51.74 -8.57 -10.33
CA GLN A 441 -51.88 -7.43 -11.22
C GLN A 441 -51.42 -7.77 -12.65
N GLN A 442 -50.24 -8.40 -12.81
CA GLN A 442 -49.75 -8.83 -14.13
C GLN A 442 -50.68 -9.84 -14.83
N ASN A 443 -51.34 -10.73 -14.09
CA ASN A 443 -52.36 -11.62 -14.63
C ASN A 443 -53.60 -10.84 -15.09
N ASN A 444 -54.11 -9.92 -14.27
CA ASN A 444 -55.26 -9.07 -14.61
C ASN A 444 -54.97 -8.19 -15.84
N ASP A 445 -53.78 -7.58 -15.90
CA ASP A 445 -53.31 -6.80 -17.05
C ASP A 445 -53.19 -7.68 -18.30
N SER A 446 -52.75 -8.94 -18.15
CA SER A 446 -52.71 -9.92 -19.24
C SER A 446 -54.12 -10.30 -19.74
N GLU A 447 -55.11 -10.44 -18.86
CA GLU A 447 -56.49 -10.72 -19.26
C GLU A 447 -57.16 -9.51 -19.93
N MET A 448 -57.00 -8.31 -19.36
CA MET A 448 -57.40 -7.06 -20.00
C MET A 448 -56.77 -6.90 -21.40
N TYR A 449 -55.48 -7.22 -21.54
CA TYR A 449 -54.80 -7.17 -22.83
C TYR A 449 -55.34 -8.22 -23.81
N LYS A 450 -55.67 -9.45 -23.37
CA LYS A 450 -56.33 -10.48 -24.21
C LYS A 450 -57.72 -10.02 -24.67
N ILE A 451 -58.52 -9.42 -23.80
CA ILE A 451 -59.85 -8.87 -24.13
C ILE A 451 -59.69 -7.79 -25.21
N LYS A 452 -58.78 -6.83 -25.00
CA LYS A 452 -58.51 -5.77 -25.97
C LYS A 452 -57.96 -6.29 -27.31
N LEU A 453 -57.20 -7.37 -27.30
CA LEU A 453 -56.73 -8.07 -28.50
C LEU A 453 -57.85 -8.88 -29.19
N HIS A 454 -58.93 -9.22 -28.47
CA HIS A 454 -60.12 -9.85 -29.05
C HIS A 454 -61.02 -8.80 -29.73
N GLU A 455 -61.25 -7.66 -29.05
CA GLU A 455 -61.91 -6.47 -29.61
C GLU A 455 -61.21 -6.02 -30.91
N MET A 456 -59.90 -5.76 -30.86
CA MET A 456 -59.10 -5.39 -32.02
C MET A 456 -59.11 -6.45 -33.16
N ARG A 457 -59.44 -7.71 -32.88
CA ARG A 457 -59.59 -8.76 -33.92
C ARG A 457 -60.97 -8.75 -34.58
N ILE A 458 -62.00 -8.28 -33.88
CA ILE A 458 -63.31 -8.00 -34.46
C ILE A 458 -63.16 -6.81 -35.42
N ASP A 459 -62.54 -5.71 -34.98
CA ASP A 459 -62.28 -4.54 -35.83
C ASP A 459 -61.41 -4.89 -37.07
N ASN A 460 -60.40 -5.76 -36.91
CA ASN A 460 -59.56 -6.23 -38.01
C ASN A 460 -60.28 -7.20 -38.98
N SER A 461 -61.43 -7.77 -38.61
CA SER A 461 -62.26 -8.54 -39.52
C SER A 461 -62.86 -7.63 -40.59
N ASP A 462 -63.45 -6.51 -40.16
CA ASP A 462 -64.10 -5.55 -41.04
C ASP A 462 -63.08 -4.76 -41.88
N LEU A 463 -61.94 -4.41 -41.28
CA LEU A 463 -60.79 -3.85 -42.01
C LEU A 463 -60.23 -4.80 -43.07
N LYS A 464 -60.23 -6.12 -42.84
CA LYS A 464 -59.87 -7.11 -43.88
C LYS A 464 -60.87 -7.14 -45.02
N SER A 465 -62.18 -7.04 -44.74
CA SER A 465 -63.22 -6.95 -45.76
C SER A 465 -62.99 -5.74 -46.68
N GLN A 466 -62.72 -4.57 -46.08
CA GLN A 466 -62.42 -3.32 -46.81
C GLN A 466 -61.12 -3.40 -47.63
N ILE A 467 -60.06 -4.00 -47.07
CA ILE A 467 -58.77 -4.18 -47.77
C ILE A 467 -58.92 -5.11 -48.98
N GLU A 468 -59.71 -6.17 -48.90
CA GLU A 468 -59.92 -7.08 -50.04
C GLU A 468 -60.80 -6.44 -51.13
N GLN A 469 -61.76 -5.58 -50.77
CA GLN A 469 -62.46 -4.72 -51.74
C GLN A 469 -61.47 -3.79 -52.48
N LEU A 470 -60.62 -3.07 -51.74
CA LEU A 470 -59.62 -2.16 -52.31
C LEU A 470 -58.59 -2.86 -53.21
N LYS A 471 -58.16 -4.10 -52.88
CA LYS A 471 -57.29 -4.90 -53.77
C LYS A 471 -57.96 -5.23 -55.10
N ASN A 472 -59.26 -5.56 -55.09
CA ASN A 472 -60.00 -5.86 -56.31
C ASN A 472 -60.15 -4.63 -57.21
N GLU A 473 -60.22 -3.42 -56.64
CA GLU A 473 -60.14 -2.16 -57.38
C GLU A 473 -58.73 -1.87 -57.91
N ILE A 474 -57.69 -2.03 -57.09
CA ILE A 474 -56.29 -1.83 -57.50
C ILE A 474 -55.91 -2.79 -58.64
N SER A 475 -56.37 -4.04 -58.60
CA SER A 475 -56.14 -5.01 -59.68
C SER A 475 -56.87 -4.67 -60.98
N LYS A 476 -57.97 -3.90 -60.92
CA LYS A 476 -58.67 -3.34 -62.08
C LYS A 476 -57.83 -2.26 -62.75
N TYR A 477 -57.25 -1.34 -61.98
CA TYR A 477 -56.43 -0.25 -62.51
C TYR A 477 -55.06 -0.72 -63.03
N LYS A 478 -54.47 -1.77 -62.44
CA LYS A 478 -53.15 -2.26 -62.87
C LYS A 478 -53.16 -2.78 -64.32
N LEU A 479 -54.28 -3.34 -64.78
CA LEU A 479 -54.48 -3.80 -66.16
C LEU A 479 -54.61 -2.67 -67.20
N GLN A 480 -54.68 -1.41 -66.80
CA GLN A 480 -54.78 -0.25 -67.71
C GLN A 480 -53.45 0.49 -67.95
N ILE A 481 -52.37 0.13 -67.26
CA ILE A 481 -51.13 0.95 -67.22
C ILE A 481 -49.90 0.25 -67.81
N GLU A 482 -49.85 -1.09 -67.85
CA GLU A 482 -48.68 -1.84 -68.38
C GLU A 482 -48.69 -1.96 -69.93
N GLY A 483 -48.67 -0.80 -70.60
CA GLY A 483 -48.74 -0.65 -72.07
C GLY A 483 -47.70 0.31 -72.68
N GLY A 484 -46.45 0.30 -72.21
CA GLY A 484 -45.37 1.19 -72.71
C GLY A 484 -43.94 0.59 -72.63
N ALA A 485 -43.07 0.98 -73.58
CA ALA A 485 -41.66 0.55 -73.74
C ALA A 485 -40.74 0.97 -72.56
N LYS A 486 -39.67 0.23 -72.14
CA LYS A 486 -38.39 -0.17 -72.81
C LYS A 486 -37.56 1.05 -73.30
N GLU A 487 -36.25 1.22 -73.05
CA GLU A 487 -35.07 0.33 -73.28
C GLU A 487 -33.74 0.75 -72.55
N LYS A 488 -32.75 -0.20 -72.41
CA LYS A 488 -31.24 -0.05 -72.48
C LYS A 488 -30.48 0.86 -71.44
N ALA A 489 -29.16 0.82 -71.17
CA ALA A 489 -27.97 -0.09 -71.35
C ALA A 489 -26.68 0.51 -70.63
N THR A 490 -25.44 -0.06 -70.48
CA THR A 490 -24.86 -1.42 -70.27
C THR A 490 -23.29 -1.40 -70.08
N LYS A 491 -22.71 -1.90 -68.94
CA LYS A 491 -21.31 -2.46 -68.72
C LYS A 491 -20.03 -1.56 -68.77
N GLN A 492 -18.77 -1.95 -68.41
CA GLN A 492 -18.08 -2.89 -67.43
C GLN A 492 -16.52 -2.96 -67.67
N LYS A 493 -15.70 -3.59 -66.78
CA LYS A 493 -14.30 -4.17 -66.95
C LYS A 493 -13.07 -3.21 -66.83
N THR A 494 -11.78 -3.56 -66.59
CA THR A 494 -10.94 -4.76 -66.15
C THR A 494 -9.56 -4.21 -65.61
N GLU A 495 -8.63 -4.81 -64.82
CA GLU A 495 -7.99 -6.17 -64.65
C GLU A 495 -6.93 -6.50 -65.74
N THR A 496 -5.65 -6.96 -65.58
CA THR A 496 -4.60 -7.27 -64.52
C THR A 496 -3.17 -7.23 -65.22
N VAL A 497 -1.95 -7.70 -64.81
CA VAL A 497 -1.35 -8.60 -63.77
C VAL A 497 0.22 -8.39 -63.61
N ASP A 498 0.86 -9.04 -62.61
CA ASP A 498 2.29 -9.34 -62.20
C ASP A 498 3.61 -8.92 -62.93
N SER A 499 4.69 -8.70 -62.13
CA SER A 499 6.03 -9.39 -62.22
C SER A 499 7.00 -8.97 -61.08
N ASP A 500 7.61 -9.93 -60.37
CA ASP A 500 8.44 -9.72 -59.15
C ASP A 500 9.98 -9.88 -59.32
N TYR A 501 10.71 -9.51 -58.25
CA TYR A 501 11.94 -10.15 -57.74
C TYR A 501 13.37 -9.70 -58.16
N GLU A 502 13.55 -8.73 -59.06
CA GLU A 502 14.87 -8.04 -59.20
C GLU A 502 14.86 -6.58 -58.70
N ASN A 503 13.69 -5.99 -58.45
CA ASN A 503 13.58 -4.61 -57.95
C ASN A 503 14.03 -4.48 -56.49
N ASP A 504 13.78 -5.46 -55.62
CA ASP A 504 13.88 -5.34 -54.15
C ASP A 504 15.27 -4.91 -53.66
N LEU A 505 16.34 -5.40 -54.29
CA LEU A 505 17.73 -5.00 -53.95
C LEU A 505 18.05 -3.55 -54.37
N GLN A 506 17.40 -3.06 -55.44
CA GLN A 506 17.55 -1.68 -55.90
C GLN A 506 16.63 -0.74 -55.11
N GLU A 507 15.42 -1.18 -54.78
CA GLU A 507 14.49 -0.52 -53.85
C GLU A 507 15.14 -0.31 -52.49
N ILE A 508 15.82 -1.29 -51.88
CA ILE A 508 16.47 -1.13 -50.56
C ILE A 508 17.55 -0.02 -50.59
N SER A 509 18.32 0.09 -51.68
CA SER A 509 19.33 1.16 -51.85
C SER A 509 18.65 2.54 -51.99
N GLN A 510 17.60 2.63 -52.79
CA GLN A 510 16.80 3.84 -52.95
C GLN A 510 16.06 4.22 -51.66
N PHE A 511 15.53 3.24 -50.92
CA PHE A 511 14.90 3.41 -49.60
C PHE A 511 15.90 3.98 -48.60
N LYS A 512 17.15 3.49 -48.58
CA LYS A 512 18.18 4.04 -47.69
C LYS A 512 18.47 5.52 -48.00
N GLN A 513 18.67 5.89 -49.26
CA GLN A 513 18.86 7.29 -49.65
C GLN A 513 17.62 8.14 -49.36
N LYS A 514 16.42 7.63 -49.65
CA LYS A 514 15.12 8.24 -49.37
C LYS A 514 14.91 8.47 -47.87
N TYR A 515 15.32 7.53 -47.02
CA TYR A 515 15.29 7.68 -45.56
C TYR A 515 16.38 8.62 -45.04
N GLU A 516 17.60 8.61 -45.56
CA GLU A 516 18.64 9.59 -45.17
C GLU A 516 18.29 11.03 -45.59
N GLN A 517 17.60 11.18 -46.73
CA GLN A 517 17.08 12.45 -47.20
C GLN A 517 15.81 12.86 -46.44
N GLN A 518 14.93 11.91 -46.09
CA GLN A 518 13.82 12.17 -45.15
C GLN A 518 14.34 12.53 -43.76
N ILE A 519 15.41 11.92 -43.23
CA ILE A 519 15.98 12.27 -41.92
C ILE A 519 16.61 13.67 -41.96
N ARG A 520 17.29 14.05 -43.05
CA ARG A 520 17.76 15.44 -43.24
C ARG A 520 16.58 16.42 -43.35
N ASN A 521 15.55 16.08 -44.11
CA ASN A 521 14.34 16.90 -44.21
C ASN A 521 13.54 16.95 -42.89
N LEU A 522 13.56 15.89 -42.07
CA LEU A 522 12.91 15.83 -40.76
C LEU A 522 13.71 16.58 -39.70
N LYS A 523 15.04 16.60 -39.75
CA LYS A 523 15.88 17.48 -38.94
C LYS A 523 15.62 18.95 -39.30
N LYS A 524 15.66 19.29 -40.59
CA LYS A 524 15.34 20.64 -41.07
C LYS A 524 13.91 21.06 -40.69
N GLN A 525 12.93 20.17 -40.86
CA GLN A 525 11.56 20.39 -40.37
C GLN A 525 11.46 20.45 -38.85
N ALA A 526 12.35 19.82 -38.08
CA ALA A 526 12.37 19.92 -36.62
C ALA A 526 12.98 21.25 -36.15
N GLU A 527 13.93 21.81 -36.90
CA GLU A 527 14.49 23.15 -36.67
C GLU A 527 13.48 24.23 -37.10
N GLU A 528 12.86 24.07 -38.27
CA GLU A 528 11.72 24.88 -38.74
C GLU A 528 10.53 24.76 -37.76
N LYS A 529 10.33 23.61 -37.09
CA LYS A 529 9.34 23.45 -36.00
C LYS A 529 9.81 23.97 -34.63
N LYS A 530 11.11 23.99 -34.30
CA LYS A 530 11.64 24.74 -33.13
C LYS A 530 11.31 26.23 -33.32
N GLN A 531 11.38 26.75 -34.55
CA GLN A 531 10.96 28.12 -34.89
C GLN A 531 9.42 28.31 -34.94
N GLN A 532 8.67 27.40 -35.58
CA GLN A 532 7.19 27.48 -35.68
C GLN A 532 6.44 27.19 -34.35
N ASN A 533 7.11 26.68 -33.31
CA ASN A 533 6.46 26.48 -32.01
C ASN A 533 6.50 27.70 -31.08
N GLN A 534 7.32 28.73 -31.36
CA GLN A 534 7.25 29.99 -30.62
C GLN A 534 5.87 30.69 -30.73
N PRO A 535 5.24 30.85 -31.91
CA PRO A 535 3.91 31.47 -31.99
C PRO A 535 2.80 30.67 -31.29
N ASN A 536 2.90 29.34 -31.17
CA ASN A 536 1.96 28.55 -30.36
C ASN A 536 2.03 28.93 -28.88
N GLN A 537 3.22 29.19 -28.34
CA GLN A 537 3.38 29.60 -26.94
C GLN A 537 2.79 30.99 -26.69
N ILE A 538 2.99 31.92 -27.63
CA ILE A 538 2.42 33.28 -27.58
C ILE A 538 0.89 33.20 -27.60
N GLN A 539 0.29 32.46 -28.53
CA GLN A 539 -1.16 32.29 -28.60
C GLN A 539 -1.76 31.65 -27.33
N ILE A 540 -1.07 30.70 -26.70
CA ILE A 540 -1.53 30.09 -25.44
C ILE A 540 -1.53 31.12 -24.30
N ASP A 541 -0.52 31.98 -24.21
CA ASP A 541 -0.42 32.99 -23.15
C ASP A 541 -1.37 34.19 -23.39
N GLU A 542 -1.59 34.62 -24.63
CA GLU A 542 -2.65 35.57 -25.00
C GLU A 542 -4.04 35.03 -24.64
N LEU A 543 -4.32 33.77 -24.96
CA LEU A 543 -5.60 33.13 -24.65
C LEU A 543 -5.80 32.99 -23.14
N LYS A 544 -4.74 32.63 -22.40
CA LYS A 544 -4.72 32.57 -20.93
C LYS A 544 -5.01 33.93 -20.31
N GLU A 545 -4.37 35.00 -20.77
CA GLU A 545 -4.66 36.36 -20.27
C GLU A 545 -6.11 36.76 -20.53
N ASN A 546 -6.64 36.47 -21.73
CA ASN A 546 -8.04 36.72 -22.08
C ASN A 546 -9.00 35.98 -21.11
N TYR A 547 -8.75 34.70 -20.81
CA TYR A 547 -9.51 33.95 -19.82
C TYR A 547 -9.39 34.52 -18.39
N GLU A 548 -8.19 34.91 -17.94
CA GLU A 548 -7.97 35.50 -16.62
C GLU A 548 -8.67 36.88 -16.49
N ASN A 549 -8.66 37.70 -17.55
CA ASN A 549 -9.36 38.98 -17.59
C ASN A 549 -10.90 38.79 -17.65
N LYS A 550 -11.40 37.77 -18.36
CA LYS A 550 -12.84 37.43 -18.37
C LYS A 550 -13.33 36.90 -17.02
N ILE A 551 -12.50 36.16 -16.28
CA ILE A 551 -12.81 35.74 -14.90
C ILE A 551 -12.90 36.95 -13.96
N LYS A 552 -11.96 37.91 -14.04
CA LYS A 552 -12.00 39.17 -13.26
C LYS A 552 -13.27 39.98 -13.55
N LEU A 553 -13.72 40.03 -14.81
CA LEU A 553 -14.95 40.74 -15.19
C LEU A 553 -16.19 40.10 -14.56
N LEU A 554 -16.34 38.77 -14.66
CA LEU A 554 -17.46 38.03 -14.06
C LEU A 554 -17.47 38.15 -12.54
N GLN A 555 -16.30 38.19 -11.88
CA GLN A 555 -16.22 38.43 -10.44
C GLN A 555 -16.79 39.81 -10.06
N LYS A 556 -16.48 40.87 -10.84
CA LYS A 556 -17.05 42.21 -10.62
C LYS A 556 -18.57 42.24 -10.82
N GLN A 557 -19.08 41.60 -11.87
CA GLN A 557 -20.53 41.53 -12.13
C GLN A 557 -21.28 40.79 -11.02
N VAL A 558 -20.75 39.66 -10.52
CA VAL A 558 -21.31 38.93 -9.38
C VAL A 558 -21.38 39.82 -8.13
N ILE A 559 -20.35 40.61 -7.84
CA ILE A 559 -20.33 41.53 -6.69
C ILE A 559 -21.37 42.65 -6.84
N GLN A 560 -21.54 43.21 -8.06
CA GLN A 560 -22.56 44.23 -8.31
C GLN A 560 -23.98 43.67 -8.14
N LEU A 561 -24.28 42.52 -8.74
CA LEU A 561 -25.59 41.88 -8.63
C LEU A 561 -25.90 41.42 -7.20
N GLN A 562 -24.89 41.06 -6.40
CA GLN A 562 -25.05 40.79 -4.96
C GLN A 562 -25.51 42.00 -4.15
N SER A 563 -25.36 43.24 -4.64
CA SER A 563 -25.97 44.44 -4.05
C SER A 563 -27.38 44.76 -4.55
N GLN A 564 -27.88 43.99 -5.52
CA GLN A 564 -29.21 44.13 -6.15
C GLN A 564 -30.11 42.91 -5.89
N ASP A 565 -29.66 41.98 -5.04
CA ASP A 565 -30.32 40.74 -4.62
C ASP A 565 -30.83 39.82 -5.77
N ASN A 566 -30.24 39.95 -6.97
CA ASN A 566 -30.67 39.19 -8.16
C ASN A 566 -30.14 37.74 -8.15
N THR A 567 -30.69 36.92 -7.25
CA THR A 567 -30.14 35.59 -6.88
C THR A 567 -29.99 34.58 -8.03
N GLU A 568 -30.80 34.67 -9.08
CA GLU A 568 -30.74 33.75 -10.23
C GLU A 568 -29.61 34.10 -11.20
N GLU A 569 -29.46 35.37 -11.59
CA GLU A 569 -28.34 35.83 -12.43
C GLU A 569 -26.98 35.59 -11.74
N ILE A 570 -26.93 35.77 -10.41
CA ILE A 570 -25.77 35.43 -9.58
C ILE A 570 -25.41 33.93 -9.66
N ARG A 571 -26.39 33.04 -9.79
CA ARG A 571 -26.17 31.58 -9.92
C ARG A 571 -25.50 31.26 -11.26
N ASP A 572 -26.02 31.80 -12.35
CA ASP A 572 -25.52 31.50 -13.70
C ASP A 572 -24.13 32.09 -13.95
N LEU A 573 -23.87 33.31 -13.50
CA LEU A 573 -22.53 33.91 -13.55
C LEU A 573 -21.50 33.11 -12.72
N LYS A 574 -21.91 32.54 -11.57
CA LYS A 574 -21.06 31.62 -10.78
C LYS A 574 -20.77 30.31 -11.53
N ILE A 575 -21.77 29.73 -12.21
CA ILE A 575 -21.58 28.54 -13.05
C ILE A 575 -20.63 28.84 -14.22
N GLN A 576 -20.83 29.96 -14.92
CA GLN A 576 -19.96 30.39 -16.03
C GLN A 576 -18.52 30.61 -15.57
N ASN A 577 -18.32 31.25 -14.41
CA ASN A 577 -17.00 31.47 -13.82
C ASN A 577 -16.29 30.14 -13.50
N GLN A 578 -16.98 29.18 -12.87
CA GLN A 578 -16.44 27.83 -12.63
C GLN A 578 -16.07 27.09 -13.93
N GLN A 579 -16.83 27.26 -15.01
CA GLN A 579 -16.49 26.67 -16.31
C GLN A 579 -15.21 27.28 -16.91
N LEU A 580 -15.01 28.59 -16.78
CA LEU A 580 -13.81 29.28 -17.28
C LEU A 580 -12.57 28.94 -16.44
N GLN A 581 -12.68 28.86 -15.11
CA GLN A 581 -11.61 28.36 -14.24
C GLN A 581 -11.19 26.93 -14.62
N LYS A 582 -12.15 26.04 -14.90
CA LYS A 582 -11.89 24.66 -15.39
C LYS A 582 -11.28 24.60 -16.79
N LYS A 583 -11.38 25.65 -17.61
CA LYS A 583 -10.64 25.77 -18.88
C LYS A 583 -9.21 26.25 -18.63
N LEU A 584 -9.05 27.31 -17.83
CA LEU A 584 -7.76 27.91 -17.50
C LEU A 584 -6.77 26.90 -16.89
N GLU A 585 -7.23 26.07 -15.95
CA GLU A 585 -6.38 25.08 -15.28
C GLU A 585 -5.92 23.94 -16.22
N LYS A 586 -6.74 23.55 -17.21
CA LYS A 586 -6.31 22.61 -18.26
C LYS A 586 -5.16 23.16 -19.09
N MET A 587 -5.25 24.42 -19.52
CA MET A 587 -4.18 25.06 -20.31
C MET A 587 -2.88 25.18 -19.50
N LYS A 588 -2.98 25.43 -18.19
CA LYS A 588 -1.83 25.41 -17.27
C LYS A 588 -1.20 24.00 -17.18
N ASP A 589 -2.01 22.95 -16.99
CA ASP A 589 -1.52 21.57 -16.99
C ASP A 589 -0.95 21.10 -18.35
N GLU A 590 -1.46 21.62 -19.47
CA GLU A 590 -0.94 21.33 -20.82
C GLU A 590 0.38 22.06 -21.10
N ARG A 591 0.49 23.34 -20.72
CA ARG A 591 1.73 24.12 -20.77
C ARG A 591 2.84 23.45 -19.94
N ASN A 592 2.56 23.09 -18.69
CA ASN A 592 3.52 22.43 -17.80
C ASN A 592 4.05 21.10 -18.39
N LYS A 593 3.20 20.32 -19.08
CA LYS A 593 3.63 19.10 -19.79
C LYS A 593 4.53 19.42 -20.98
N SER A 594 4.26 20.50 -21.72
CA SER A 594 5.05 20.91 -22.87
C SER A 594 6.45 21.40 -22.45
N GLU A 595 6.52 22.19 -21.38
CA GLU A 595 7.80 22.67 -20.80
C GLU A 595 8.65 21.49 -20.28
N LEU A 596 8.05 20.50 -19.61
CA LEU A 596 8.76 19.28 -19.19
C LEU A 596 9.29 18.46 -20.40
N ILE A 597 8.50 18.31 -21.46
CA ILE A 597 8.94 17.60 -22.67
C ILE A 597 10.12 18.33 -23.32
N GLN A 598 10.11 19.66 -23.35
CA GLN A 598 11.23 20.44 -23.88
C GLN A 598 12.49 20.23 -23.04
N GLN A 599 12.41 20.43 -21.72
CA GLN A 599 13.52 20.19 -20.79
C GLN A 599 14.13 18.78 -20.94
N LYS A 600 13.30 17.75 -21.16
CA LYS A 600 13.78 16.38 -21.39
C LYS A 600 14.37 16.12 -22.78
N ASN A 601 13.98 16.89 -23.80
CA ASN A 601 14.70 16.88 -25.08
C ASN A 601 16.07 17.55 -24.93
N ASP A 602 16.12 18.70 -24.25
CA ASP A 602 17.36 19.48 -24.04
C ASP A 602 18.39 18.69 -23.21
N GLU A 603 17.95 17.95 -22.18
CA GLU A 603 18.80 17.00 -21.45
C GLU A 603 19.38 15.88 -22.35
N ILE A 604 18.58 15.31 -23.25
CA ILE A 604 19.04 14.27 -24.19
C ILE A 604 20.02 14.86 -25.22
N GLU A 605 19.77 16.08 -25.69
CA GLU A 605 20.67 16.82 -26.60
C GLU A 605 22.06 16.95 -25.94
N LEU A 606 22.12 17.46 -24.70
CA LEU A 606 23.36 17.60 -23.91
C LEU A 606 24.06 16.27 -23.58
N ILE A 607 23.32 15.22 -23.20
CA ILE A 607 23.90 13.91 -22.88
C ILE A 607 24.43 13.23 -24.15
N THR A 608 23.79 13.45 -25.30
CA THR A 608 24.26 12.94 -26.60
C THR A 608 25.57 13.60 -27.01
N GLU A 609 25.70 14.93 -26.86
CA GLU A 609 26.96 15.65 -27.09
C GLU A 609 28.10 15.12 -26.21
N LEU A 610 27.86 14.95 -24.90
CA LEU A 610 28.84 14.43 -23.95
C LEU A 610 29.26 12.98 -24.28
N ASN A 611 28.32 12.16 -24.75
CA ASN A 611 28.58 10.79 -25.18
C ASN A 611 29.41 10.75 -26.48
N GLU A 612 29.20 11.71 -27.40
CA GLU A 612 30.08 11.89 -28.56
C GLU A 612 31.49 12.34 -28.18
N GLU A 613 31.65 13.29 -27.25
CA GLU A 613 32.98 13.72 -26.75
C GLU A 613 33.75 12.55 -26.13
N LEU A 614 33.10 11.78 -25.26
CA LEU A 614 33.68 10.59 -24.63
C LEU A 614 34.02 9.52 -25.68
N THR A 615 33.21 9.35 -26.72
CA THR A 615 33.51 8.42 -27.82
C THR A 615 34.76 8.86 -28.60
N LYS A 616 34.91 10.16 -28.87
CA LYS A 616 36.08 10.74 -29.55
C LYS A 616 37.36 10.58 -28.71
N GLU A 617 37.30 10.81 -27.40
CA GLU A 617 38.46 10.61 -26.50
C GLU A 617 38.79 9.12 -26.29
N ASN A 618 37.80 8.20 -26.28
CA ASN A 618 38.05 6.75 -26.29
C ASN A 618 38.82 6.34 -27.56
N GLN A 619 38.37 6.77 -28.73
CA GLN A 619 39.06 6.49 -30.00
C GLN A 619 40.50 7.03 -30.02
N ARG A 620 40.74 8.17 -29.35
CA ARG A 620 42.08 8.75 -29.17
C ARG A 620 42.95 7.91 -28.22
N LEU A 621 42.46 7.54 -27.05
CA LEU A 621 43.19 6.70 -26.08
C LEU A 621 43.49 5.32 -26.68
N ALA A 622 42.52 4.69 -27.35
CA ALA A 622 42.67 3.44 -28.08
C ALA A 622 43.59 3.55 -29.32
N LYS A 623 43.85 4.76 -29.85
CA LYS A 623 44.93 5.00 -30.81
C LYS A 623 46.28 5.10 -30.10
N GLN A 624 46.41 5.94 -29.07
CA GLN A 624 47.65 6.09 -28.29
C GLN A 624 48.14 4.75 -27.71
N LEU A 625 47.23 3.87 -27.27
CA LEU A 625 47.54 2.51 -26.84
C LEU A 625 48.14 1.64 -27.95
N ARG A 626 47.69 1.78 -29.20
CA ARG A 626 48.26 1.06 -30.35
C ARG A 626 49.62 1.63 -30.72
N ASP A 627 49.73 2.96 -30.78
CA ASP A 627 50.96 3.68 -31.14
C ASP A 627 52.09 3.43 -30.10
N LEU A 628 51.75 3.26 -28.81
CA LEU A 628 52.68 2.85 -27.75
C LEU A 628 52.99 1.35 -27.74
N LYS A 629 52.03 0.48 -28.05
CA LYS A 629 52.27 -0.97 -28.15
C LYS A 629 53.19 -1.35 -29.31
N SER A 630 53.29 -0.52 -30.36
CA SER A 630 54.32 -0.65 -31.39
C SER A 630 55.72 -0.15 -30.99
N GLN A 631 55.86 0.55 -29.85
CA GLN A 631 57.12 1.09 -29.37
C GLN A 631 57.69 0.20 -28.25
N SER A 632 58.47 -0.80 -28.64
CA SER A 632 59.01 -1.83 -27.75
C SER A 632 60.16 -1.33 -26.87
N GLY A 633 59.85 -0.99 -25.61
CA GLY A 633 60.86 -0.68 -24.59
C GLY A 633 60.29 -0.80 -23.18
N ALA A 634 61.13 -1.13 -22.19
CA ALA A 634 60.65 -1.41 -20.82
C ALA A 634 59.89 -0.23 -20.17
N SER A 635 60.17 1.01 -20.59
CA SER A 635 59.46 2.22 -20.13
C SER A 635 58.00 2.31 -20.62
N SER A 636 57.68 1.83 -21.82
CA SER A 636 56.32 1.95 -22.37
C SER A 636 55.33 1.00 -21.69
N ALA A 637 55.78 -0.13 -21.12
CA ALA A 637 54.92 -1.11 -20.47
C ALA A 637 54.08 -0.52 -19.31
N GLN A 638 54.66 0.36 -18.48
CA GLN A 638 53.93 0.97 -17.36
C GLN A 638 52.98 2.09 -17.83
N GLN A 639 53.32 2.80 -18.91
CA GLN A 639 52.41 3.77 -19.55
C GLN A 639 51.23 3.09 -20.23
N ILE A 640 51.47 1.96 -20.91
CA ILE A 640 50.43 1.12 -21.53
C ILE A 640 49.42 0.68 -20.48
N LYS A 641 49.87 0.13 -19.33
CA LYS A 641 48.94 -0.30 -18.26
C LYS A 641 48.06 0.85 -17.74
N VAL A 642 48.64 2.03 -17.50
CA VAL A 642 47.89 3.20 -17.04
C VAL A 642 46.85 3.67 -18.07
N LEU A 643 47.17 3.57 -19.37
CA LEU A 643 46.23 3.88 -20.45
C LEU A 643 45.16 2.80 -20.64
N GLU A 644 45.46 1.51 -20.42
CA GLU A 644 44.47 0.43 -20.44
C GLU A 644 43.44 0.58 -19.31
N GLU A 645 43.90 0.93 -18.11
CA GLU A 645 43.02 1.25 -16.98
C GLU A 645 42.15 2.49 -17.24
N GLN A 646 42.68 3.51 -17.93
CA GLN A 646 41.91 4.68 -18.36
C GLN A 646 40.89 4.36 -19.47
N ASN A 647 41.26 3.54 -20.47
CA ASN A 647 40.35 3.15 -21.55
C ASN A 647 39.16 2.35 -21.02
N LYS A 648 39.43 1.37 -20.14
CA LYS A 648 38.41 0.56 -19.47
C LYS A 648 37.47 1.39 -18.58
N LEU A 649 38.01 2.42 -17.90
CA LEU A 649 37.19 3.36 -17.14
C LEU A 649 36.29 4.23 -18.05
N LEU A 650 36.75 4.56 -19.27
CA LEU A 650 35.95 5.31 -20.23
C LEU A 650 34.86 4.46 -20.89
N GLU A 651 35.16 3.20 -21.21
CA GLU A 651 34.19 2.20 -21.70
C GLU A 651 33.03 2.02 -20.72
N LEU A 652 33.33 1.83 -19.42
CA LEU A 652 32.31 1.74 -18.36
C LEU A 652 31.45 3.01 -18.23
N LYS A 653 32.01 4.20 -18.52
CA LYS A 653 31.24 5.45 -18.53
C LYS A 653 30.34 5.56 -19.75
N LEU A 654 30.80 5.13 -20.93
CA LEU A 654 29.98 5.09 -22.15
C LEU A 654 28.79 4.14 -21.99
N GLU A 655 28.99 2.97 -21.37
CA GLU A 655 27.90 2.03 -21.04
C GLU A 655 26.87 2.69 -20.09
N GLN A 656 27.32 3.39 -19.04
CA GLN A 656 26.45 4.13 -18.13
C GLN A 656 25.64 5.23 -18.82
N TYR A 657 26.25 6.01 -19.73
CA TYR A 657 25.52 7.04 -20.49
C TYR A 657 24.51 6.44 -21.49
N GLN A 658 24.82 5.30 -22.12
CA GLN A 658 23.87 4.61 -23.00
C GLN A 658 22.63 4.13 -22.23
N ILE A 659 22.80 3.60 -21.01
CA ILE A 659 21.68 3.23 -20.13
C ILE A 659 20.83 4.46 -19.79
N LEU A 660 21.46 5.57 -19.39
CA LEU A 660 20.77 6.82 -19.03
C LEU A 660 19.97 7.41 -20.20
N ILE A 661 20.54 7.44 -21.41
CA ILE A 661 19.83 7.87 -22.64
C ILE A 661 18.60 6.99 -22.86
N GLN A 662 18.74 5.67 -22.74
CA GLN A 662 17.62 4.74 -22.94
C GLN A 662 16.52 4.92 -21.89
N GLU A 663 16.84 5.23 -20.64
CA GLU A 663 15.87 5.56 -19.60
C GLU A 663 15.13 6.87 -19.88
N LEU A 664 15.82 7.92 -20.33
CA LEU A 664 15.21 9.20 -20.70
C LEU A 664 14.27 9.06 -21.90
N VAL A 665 14.66 8.32 -22.94
CA VAL A 665 13.77 7.98 -24.08
C VAL A 665 12.53 7.22 -23.58
N ASN A 666 12.71 6.22 -22.71
CA ASN A 666 11.61 5.47 -22.12
C ASN A 666 10.67 6.33 -21.25
N ILE A 667 11.15 7.44 -20.68
CA ILE A 667 10.31 8.42 -19.96
C ILE A 667 9.53 9.28 -20.94
N ILE A 668 10.18 9.83 -21.97
CA ILE A 668 9.54 10.66 -23.00
C ILE A 668 8.43 9.89 -23.71
N ASP A 669 8.65 8.64 -24.09
CA ASP A 669 7.63 7.85 -24.81
C ASP A 669 6.45 7.46 -23.91
N LYS A 670 6.66 7.27 -22.59
CA LYS A 670 5.55 7.15 -21.63
C LYS A 670 4.72 8.45 -21.56
N VAL A 671 5.36 9.62 -21.62
CA VAL A 671 4.66 10.92 -21.61
C VAL A 671 3.91 11.16 -22.94
N LYS A 672 4.52 10.84 -24.09
CA LYS A 672 3.84 10.87 -25.41
C LYS A 672 2.62 9.96 -25.42
N TYR A 673 2.77 8.71 -24.97
CA TYR A 673 1.68 7.73 -24.89
C TYR A 673 0.55 8.20 -23.98
N GLN A 674 0.86 8.81 -22.83
CA GLN A 674 -0.16 9.41 -21.96
C GLN A 674 -0.87 10.60 -22.61
N LYS A 675 -0.16 11.45 -23.36
CA LYS A 675 -0.76 12.56 -24.13
C LYS A 675 -1.69 12.03 -25.22
N GLN A 676 -1.27 11.02 -25.99
CA GLN A 676 -2.09 10.35 -26.99
C GLN A 676 -3.35 9.75 -26.36
N LYS A 677 -3.22 8.98 -25.27
CA LYS A 677 -4.38 8.40 -24.58
C LYS A 677 -5.33 9.43 -23.97
N GLN A 678 -4.84 10.62 -23.61
CA GLN A 678 -5.68 11.72 -23.16
C GLN A 678 -6.48 12.35 -24.31
N LEU A 679 -5.92 12.41 -25.52
CA LEU A 679 -6.60 12.85 -26.74
C LEU A 679 -7.66 11.83 -27.20
N GLU A 680 -7.31 10.54 -27.26
CA GLU A 680 -8.25 9.45 -27.54
C GLU A 680 -9.46 9.47 -26.58
N PHE A 681 -9.24 9.75 -25.30
CA PHE A 681 -10.30 9.89 -24.29
C PHE A 681 -11.11 11.20 -24.38
N SER A 682 -10.62 12.27 -25.03
CA SER A 682 -11.45 13.44 -25.34
C SER A 682 -12.33 13.19 -26.56
N ASP A 683 -11.81 12.53 -27.58
CA ASP A 683 -12.55 12.27 -28.83
C ASP A 683 -13.66 11.26 -28.61
N MET A 684 -13.42 10.21 -27.80
CA MET A 684 -14.47 9.30 -27.33
C MET A 684 -15.59 10.05 -26.59
N LYS A 685 -15.26 11.06 -25.76
CA LYS A 685 -16.28 11.84 -25.01
C LYS A 685 -17.07 12.85 -25.85
N PHE A 686 -16.78 12.99 -27.15
CA PHE A 686 -17.66 13.71 -28.07
C PHE A 686 -18.80 12.86 -28.67
N LYS A 687 -18.82 11.53 -28.44
CA LYS A 687 -19.86 10.62 -28.97
C LYS A 687 -20.86 10.10 -27.93
N GLN A 688 -20.72 10.44 -26.65
CA GLN A 688 -21.67 10.09 -25.59
C GLN A 688 -21.98 11.30 -24.70
N LYS A 689 -23.20 11.81 -24.81
CA LYS A 689 -23.88 12.60 -23.78
C LYS A 689 -24.46 11.65 -22.72
N GLU A 690 -24.92 12.25 -21.61
CA GLU A 690 -25.66 11.58 -20.54
C GLU A 690 -24.88 10.50 -19.78
N ASP A 691 -24.04 10.94 -18.85
CA ASP A 691 -24.46 10.85 -17.44
C ASP A 691 -23.69 11.83 -16.53
N LEU A 692 -24.39 12.45 -15.56
CA LEU A 692 -23.83 13.55 -14.75
C LEU A 692 -22.90 13.04 -13.63
N GLU A 693 -23.20 11.87 -13.05
CA GLU A 693 -22.35 11.24 -12.04
C GLU A 693 -21.04 10.74 -12.65
N ASP A 694 -21.08 10.20 -13.87
CA ASP A 694 -19.91 9.73 -14.61
C ASP A 694 -18.95 10.89 -14.97
N VAL A 695 -19.49 12.09 -15.21
CA VAL A 695 -18.69 13.32 -15.35
C VAL A 695 -18.00 13.69 -14.04
N LYS A 696 -18.66 13.51 -12.89
CA LYS A 696 -18.10 13.79 -11.56
C LYS A 696 -17.02 12.77 -11.17
N MET A 697 -17.28 11.48 -11.33
CA MET A 697 -16.32 10.40 -11.09
C MET A 697 -15.08 10.53 -11.99
N VAL A 698 -15.25 10.86 -13.28
CA VAL A 698 -14.11 11.11 -14.19
C VAL A 698 -13.35 12.39 -13.82
N ALA A 699 -14.00 13.40 -13.25
CA ALA A 699 -13.31 14.59 -12.73
C ALA A 699 -12.44 14.25 -11.51
N GLU A 700 -12.96 13.51 -10.54
CA GLU A 700 -12.22 13.07 -9.34
C GLU A 700 -11.04 12.17 -9.71
N ILE A 701 -11.24 11.20 -10.63
CA ILE A 701 -10.16 10.36 -11.18
C ILE A 701 -9.08 11.21 -11.87
N ARG A 702 -9.45 12.26 -12.61
CA ARG A 702 -8.49 13.17 -13.26
C ARG A 702 -7.73 14.02 -12.24
N THR A 703 -8.36 14.51 -11.18
CA THR A 703 -7.66 15.22 -10.09
C THR A 703 -6.61 14.33 -9.44
N VAL A 704 -6.94 13.07 -9.13
CA VAL A 704 -5.99 12.10 -8.56
C VAL A 704 -4.85 11.79 -9.55
N GLN A 705 -5.13 11.67 -10.85
CA GLN A 705 -4.10 11.47 -11.88
C GLN A 705 -3.16 12.68 -12.04
N THR A 706 -3.68 13.91 -12.04
CA THR A 706 -2.86 15.13 -12.09
C THR A 706 -2.00 15.27 -10.83
N GLN A 707 -2.52 14.94 -9.64
CA GLN A 707 -1.73 14.95 -8.40
C GLN A 707 -0.61 13.89 -8.41
N LEU A 708 -0.90 12.67 -8.86
CA LEU A 708 0.10 11.61 -9.02
C LEU A 708 1.22 12.03 -10.00
N LEU A 709 0.86 12.62 -11.13
CA LEU A 709 1.82 13.17 -12.10
C LEU A 709 2.67 14.29 -11.50
N LYS A 710 2.07 15.25 -10.78
CA LYS A 710 2.79 16.33 -10.08
C LYS A 710 3.72 15.80 -8.96
N GLY A 711 3.42 14.65 -8.38
CA GLY A 711 4.31 13.92 -7.46
C GLY A 711 5.54 13.35 -8.18
N MET A 712 5.32 12.50 -9.19
CA MET A 712 6.40 11.90 -10.00
C MET A 712 7.32 12.96 -10.64
N LEU A 713 6.76 14.09 -11.07
CA LEU A 713 7.51 15.19 -11.68
C LEU A 713 8.49 15.83 -10.68
N LYS A 714 8.10 15.99 -9.41
CA LYS A 714 8.98 16.46 -8.34
C LYS A 714 10.04 15.45 -7.93
N GLU A 715 9.69 14.17 -7.88
CA GLU A 715 10.63 13.08 -7.58
C GLU A 715 11.73 12.99 -8.63
N ASN A 716 11.35 13.06 -9.92
CA ASN A 716 12.28 13.17 -11.03
C ASN A 716 13.13 14.45 -10.94
N GLN A 717 12.55 15.61 -10.59
CA GLN A 717 13.31 16.86 -10.39
C GLN A 717 14.38 16.76 -9.30
N ALA A 718 14.11 16.05 -8.20
CA ALA A 718 15.12 15.78 -7.17
C ALA A 718 16.25 14.89 -7.70
N GLN A 719 15.91 13.78 -8.37
CA GLN A 719 16.89 12.87 -8.99
C GLN A 719 17.78 13.57 -10.04
N ILE A 720 17.21 14.47 -10.84
CA ILE A 720 17.95 15.31 -11.80
C ILE A 720 18.93 16.25 -11.09
N SER A 721 18.50 16.89 -9.99
CA SER A 721 19.36 17.78 -9.20
C SER A 721 20.57 17.04 -8.61
N ASP A 722 20.38 15.83 -8.10
CA ASP A 722 21.47 14.98 -7.61
C ASP A 722 22.38 14.52 -8.76
N LEU A 723 21.82 14.15 -9.92
CA LEU A 723 22.61 13.77 -11.09
C LEU A 723 23.48 14.92 -11.60
N ILE A 724 22.92 16.14 -11.68
CA ILE A 724 23.66 17.36 -12.06
C ILE A 724 24.77 17.65 -11.04
N SER A 725 24.48 17.57 -9.72
CA SER A 725 25.49 17.73 -8.67
C SER A 725 26.66 16.76 -8.83
N ASN A 726 26.37 15.48 -9.10
CA ASN A 726 27.40 14.46 -9.35
C ASN A 726 28.21 14.74 -10.63
N ILE A 727 27.57 15.22 -11.70
CA ILE A 727 28.26 15.62 -12.94
C ILE A 727 29.16 16.84 -12.71
N THR A 728 28.72 17.84 -11.93
CA THR A 728 29.53 19.00 -11.55
C THR A 728 30.75 18.57 -10.71
N GLN A 729 30.59 17.69 -9.73
CA GLN A 729 31.70 17.14 -8.95
C GLN A 729 32.69 16.36 -9.85
N MET A 730 32.19 15.54 -10.78
CA MET A 730 33.04 14.84 -11.74
C MET A 730 33.81 15.79 -12.67
N ARG A 731 33.22 16.91 -13.12
CA ARG A 731 33.94 17.96 -13.86
C ARG A 731 35.06 18.58 -13.03
N GLN A 732 34.79 18.95 -11.76
CA GLN A 732 35.81 19.52 -10.87
C GLN A 732 36.97 18.56 -10.60
N VAL A 733 36.71 17.26 -10.46
CA VAL A 733 37.75 16.23 -10.34
C VAL A 733 38.56 16.10 -11.64
N LEU A 734 37.91 16.12 -12.80
CA LEU A 734 38.58 16.09 -14.10
C LEU A 734 39.46 17.33 -14.34
N GLU A 735 38.99 18.52 -14.00
CA GLU A 735 39.77 19.77 -14.12
C GLU A 735 40.99 19.77 -13.20
N LYS A 736 40.84 19.35 -11.93
CA LYS A 736 41.98 19.13 -11.03
C LYS A 736 42.97 18.08 -11.56
N SER A 737 42.49 17.03 -12.23
CA SER A 737 43.36 16.03 -12.87
C SER A 737 44.09 16.54 -14.12
N LYS A 738 43.58 17.58 -14.77
CA LYS A 738 44.26 18.29 -15.87
C LYS A 738 45.31 19.27 -15.33
N SER A 739 45.01 20.02 -14.27
CA SER A 739 45.97 20.95 -13.65
C SER A 739 47.10 20.25 -12.87
N LEU A 740 47.05 18.93 -12.71
CA LEU A 740 48.12 18.08 -12.16
C LEU A 740 48.96 17.38 -13.26
N LYS A 741 48.78 17.77 -14.53
CA LYS A 741 49.54 17.27 -15.70
C LYS A 741 50.25 18.39 -16.49
N LEU A 742 50.32 19.58 -15.90
CA LEU A 742 51.15 20.73 -16.30
C LEU A 742 52.16 20.99 -15.16
#